data_AF-A0A3D2J3C0-F1
#
_entry.id   AF-A0A3D2J3C0-F1
#
_cell.length_a   1.000
_cell.length_b   1.000
_cell.length_c   1.000
_cell.angle_alpha   90.00
_cell.angle_beta   90.00
_cell.angle_gamma   90.00
#
_symmetry.space_group_name_H-M   'P 1'
#
loop_
_entity.id
_entity.type
_entity.pdbx_description
1 polymer ?
#
loop_
_entity_poly.entity_id
_entity_poly.type
_entity_poly.pdbx_seq_one_letter_code
_entity_poly.pdbx_strand_id
1 'polypeptide(L)'
;MTRRGFVSNGAYEHRALVVNEDGVQVWKRHDELQVGDWMVLQKGQNLWGENVTFDWHPAKPVLVKRIQVPEQMTPELARWLGYLIAEGDVRPDGTIRFTNIEDELRNDYVHLTEQLFGVTPRLYPSVVQMNNVALADFMKYIGFHTGAYNKEIPWSVLQSSRECVLEFLAGYFAGDGTVNLGGRLSWTTASERLAEQMQIVLLNLGVVSRRVQTHQRASKDAPYRDYWSITASGEDADRLASHMRLLPMRKQLAYEKAYAQQPRAGRADIIPFTAVYWTTISDELQNVMKSRMVADGTGYREREGAYQVLGEDYINLHMLRTGTNMCTREMATKILNKLEGWVEPPTGLSTLLNASQFYDPIMSIEDTEADCWDLHVPGSNTFISNGIVNHNCDEKFLYVLLTLSQEQNIKTGRFSMIYADEVVVSHTNEHEYQSFVGNKKSEALQDRIILAKVPYNLRVSDEVKIYEKLLKQSSLKNVHIAPYTLYIAGIFAVLTRLEPSKKAGMSIMKKLKLYDGQDMEDFRQKDVRELQEEAVREGMDGISPRYVINRLSNALIQQNVTFITPIDALRSLRDGLDQHTSITREERERYLNFIHEARREYDEIARKEVQRAFVYSFEESARTMLNNYLDNVEAYC
;
A
#
# COMPACT_ATOMS: atom_id res chain seq x y z
N MET A 1 14.29 -12.13 -17.16
CA MET A 1 13.40 -13.16 -16.56
C MET A 1 14.23 -14.17 -15.77
N THR A 2 13.75 -14.61 -14.60
CA THR A 2 14.39 -15.65 -13.78
C THR A 2 13.90 -17.05 -14.15
N ARG A 3 14.55 -18.10 -13.63
CA ARG A 3 14.22 -19.51 -13.91
C ARG A 3 12.78 -19.92 -13.55
N ARG A 4 12.21 -19.30 -12.51
CA ARG A 4 10.81 -19.51 -12.11
C ARG A 4 9.83 -18.60 -12.83
N GLY A 5 10.30 -17.73 -13.72
CA GLY A 5 9.45 -16.84 -14.49
C GLY A 5 9.14 -15.50 -13.82
N PHE A 6 9.90 -15.10 -12.78
CA PHE A 6 9.80 -13.74 -12.26
C PHE A 6 10.46 -12.77 -13.24
N VAL A 7 9.89 -11.57 -13.37
CA VAL A 7 10.33 -10.55 -14.33
C VAL A 7 10.53 -9.23 -13.60
N SER A 8 11.72 -8.65 -13.77
CA SER A 8 11.99 -7.24 -13.45
C SER A 8 12.15 -6.48 -14.76
N ASN A 9 11.48 -5.35 -14.87
CA ASN A 9 11.69 -4.37 -15.94
C ASN A 9 12.10 -3.06 -15.26
N GLY A 10 13.09 -2.37 -15.82
CA GLY A 10 13.55 -1.08 -15.30
C GLY A 10 14.73 -0.56 -16.09
N ALA A 11 15.06 0.72 -15.88
CA ALA A 11 16.15 1.41 -16.57
C ALA A 11 17.51 0.73 -16.37
N TYR A 12 18.44 0.97 -17.29
CA TYR A 12 19.78 0.36 -17.29
C TYR A 12 20.55 0.60 -15.99
N GLU A 13 20.42 1.79 -15.42
CA GLU A 13 21.10 2.20 -14.21
C GLU A 13 20.45 1.69 -12.91
N HIS A 14 19.22 1.16 -12.99
CA HIS A 14 18.48 0.65 -11.84
C HIS A 14 19.19 -0.55 -11.24
N ARG A 15 19.22 -0.66 -9.90
CA ARG A 15 19.97 -1.72 -9.21
C ARG A 15 19.06 -2.77 -8.61
N ALA A 16 19.38 -4.02 -8.88
CA ALA A 16 18.77 -5.18 -8.27
C ALA A 16 19.78 -5.90 -7.35
N LEU A 17 19.28 -6.52 -6.29
CA LEU A 17 20.10 -7.30 -5.36
C LEU A 17 20.36 -8.68 -5.95
N VAL A 18 21.64 -9.07 -6.03
CA VAL A 18 22.09 -10.38 -6.52
C VAL A 18 23.08 -11.03 -5.55
N VAL A 19 23.31 -12.34 -5.67
CA VAL A 19 24.42 -13.02 -4.98
C VAL A 19 25.59 -13.20 -5.93
N ASN A 20 26.77 -12.71 -5.55
CA ASN A 20 28.01 -12.88 -6.32
C ASN A 20 28.66 -14.26 -6.07
N GLU A 21 29.72 -14.55 -6.83
CA GLU A 21 30.46 -15.83 -6.75
C GLU A 21 31.11 -16.10 -5.37
N ASP A 22 31.33 -15.06 -4.56
CA ASP A 22 31.84 -15.17 -3.20
C ASP A 22 30.75 -15.54 -2.17
N GLY A 23 29.49 -15.70 -2.60
CA GLY A 23 28.36 -15.97 -1.72
C GLY A 23 27.88 -14.75 -0.93
N VAL A 24 28.11 -13.55 -1.44
CA VAL A 24 27.73 -12.29 -0.79
C VAL A 24 26.64 -11.58 -1.61
N GLN A 25 25.66 -11.00 -0.91
CA GLN A 25 24.64 -10.16 -1.55
C GLN A 25 25.25 -8.81 -1.94
N VAL A 26 25.12 -8.45 -3.21
CA VAL A 26 25.65 -7.21 -3.79
C VAL A 26 24.63 -6.56 -4.71
N TRP A 27 24.71 -5.24 -4.84
CA TRP A 27 23.90 -4.49 -5.79
C TRP A 27 24.57 -4.50 -7.17
N LYS A 28 23.85 -4.95 -8.20
CA LYS A 28 24.26 -4.80 -9.61
C LYS A 28 23.27 -3.92 -10.34
N ARG A 29 23.77 -3.05 -11.23
CA ARG A 29 22.88 -2.33 -12.17
C ARG A 29 22.31 -3.30 -13.20
N HIS A 30 21.15 -2.98 -13.78
CA HIS A 30 20.52 -3.81 -14.81
C HIS A 30 21.45 -4.03 -16.02
N ASP A 31 22.22 -3.01 -16.42
CA ASP A 31 23.24 -3.12 -17.49
C ASP A 31 24.46 -4.00 -17.13
N GLU A 32 24.62 -4.35 -15.86
CA GLU A 32 25.69 -5.21 -15.34
C GLU A 32 25.21 -6.64 -15.06
N LEU A 33 23.90 -6.89 -15.13
CA LEU A 33 23.32 -8.22 -14.91
C LEU A 33 23.71 -9.17 -16.05
N GLN A 34 23.97 -10.41 -15.70
CA GLN A 34 24.29 -11.47 -16.64
C GLN A 34 23.39 -12.68 -16.45
N VAL A 35 23.14 -13.42 -17.54
CA VAL A 35 22.49 -14.73 -17.45
C VAL A 35 23.33 -15.63 -16.55
N GLY A 36 22.69 -16.23 -15.55
CA GLY A 36 23.35 -17.03 -14.51
C GLY A 36 23.57 -16.30 -13.18
N ASP A 37 23.47 -14.96 -13.14
CA ASP A 37 23.44 -14.23 -11.87
C ASP A 37 22.24 -14.70 -11.01
N TRP A 38 22.44 -14.76 -9.69
CA TRP A 38 21.40 -15.21 -8.76
C TRP A 38 20.64 -14.02 -8.19
N MET A 39 19.42 -13.80 -8.69
CA MET A 39 18.55 -12.72 -8.26
C MET A 39 18.01 -12.99 -6.85
N VAL A 40 18.00 -11.97 -5.99
CA VAL A 40 17.38 -12.06 -4.65
C VAL A 40 15.91 -11.66 -4.74
N LEU A 41 15.05 -12.63 -4.47
CA LEU A 41 13.61 -12.45 -4.33
C LEU A 41 13.26 -12.39 -2.85
N GLN A 42 12.31 -11.54 -2.48
CA GLN A 42 11.72 -11.52 -1.15
C GLN A 42 10.40 -12.32 -1.18
N LYS A 43 10.15 -13.12 -0.14
CA LYS A 43 8.93 -13.94 0.01
C LYS A 43 8.35 -13.83 1.41
N GLY A 44 7.04 -14.03 1.52
CA GLY A 44 6.35 -14.12 2.81
C GLY A 44 6.27 -12.77 3.53
N GLN A 45 6.23 -11.67 2.79
CA GLN A 45 6.10 -10.33 3.35
C GLN A 45 4.78 -10.15 4.09
N ASN A 46 3.75 -10.89 3.70
CA ASN A 46 2.40 -10.80 4.27
C ASN A 46 1.85 -9.37 4.28
N LEU A 47 2.09 -8.63 3.19
CA LEU A 47 1.55 -7.29 2.98
C LEU A 47 0.14 -7.41 2.42
N TRP A 48 -0.86 -7.01 3.19
CA TRP A 48 -2.27 -7.13 2.85
C TRP A 48 -2.95 -5.77 3.02
N GLY A 49 -3.96 -5.51 2.20
CA GLY A 49 -4.80 -4.34 2.37
C GLY A 49 -5.88 -4.55 3.43
N GLU A 50 -6.73 -3.55 3.58
CA GLU A 50 -7.95 -3.64 4.38
C GLU A 50 -9.15 -3.92 3.45
N ASN A 51 -10.24 -4.47 3.99
CA ASN A 51 -11.41 -4.78 3.16
C ASN A 51 -11.92 -3.52 2.45
N VAL A 52 -11.89 -3.56 1.13
CA VAL A 52 -12.24 -2.43 0.26
C VAL A 52 -13.74 -2.13 0.41
N THR A 53 -14.09 -0.89 0.74
CA THR A 53 -15.48 -0.43 0.72
C THR A 53 -15.89 -0.02 -0.68
N PHE A 54 -17.14 -0.30 -1.05
CA PHE A 54 -17.67 -0.01 -2.37
C PHE A 54 -18.57 1.21 -2.35
N ASP A 55 -18.35 2.13 -3.28
CA ASP A 55 -19.24 3.26 -3.53
C ASP A 55 -19.84 3.21 -4.93
N TRP A 56 -20.45 2.06 -5.24
CA TRP A 56 -21.03 1.82 -6.55
C TRP A 56 -22.45 2.37 -6.66
N HIS A 57 -22.72 3.02 -7.78
CA HIS A 57 -24.06 3.44 -8.18
C HIS A 57 -24.33 2.94 -9.60
N PRO A 58 -25.53 2.40 -9.89
CA PRO A 58 -25.84 1.86 -11.20
C PRO A 58 -25.79 2.96 -12.27
N ALA A 59 -25.06 2.70 -13.36
CA ALA A 59 -24.97 3.64 -14.49
C ALA A 59 -26.33 3.93 -15.16
N LYS A 60 -27.32 3.03 -15.02
CA LYS A 60 -28.67 3.16 -15.59
C LYS A 60 -29.74 2.99 -14.49
N PRO A 61 -30.26 4.07 -13.88
CA PRO A 61 -31.14 4.00 -12.71
C PRO A 61 -32.55 3.42 -12.95
N VAL A 62 -33.05 3.44 -14.20
CA VAL A 62 -34.52 3.51 -14.43
C VAL A 62 -35.18 2.16 -14.78
N LEU A 63 -34.44 1.08 -15.08
CA LEU A 63 -35.05 -0.17 -15.59
C LEU A 63 -34.51 -1.47 -14.97
N VAL A 64 -33.68 -1.42 -13.93
CA VAL A 64 -32.94 -2.60 -13.47
C VAL A 64 -33.62 -3.25 -12.27
N LYS A 65 -33.71 -4.59 -12.26
CA LYS A 65 -34.09 -5.34 -11.05
C LYS A 65 -33.11 -4.96 -9.94
N ARG A 66 -33.64 -4.43 -8.82
CA ARG A 66 -32.83 -4.09 -7.65
C ARG A 66 -32.11 -5.35 -7.17
N ILE A 67 -30.79 -5.25 -7.03
CA ILE A 67 -29.95 -6.26 -6.38
C ILE A 67 -29.55 -5.74 -5.01
N GLN A 68 -29.29 -6.66 -4.10
CA GLN A 68 -28.46 -6.34 -2.95
C GLN A 68 -27.02 -6.19 -3.46
N VAL A 69 -26.26 -5.26 -2.90
CA VAL A 69 -24.84 -5.11 -3.21
C VAL A 69 -24.12 -5.06 -1.88
N PRO A 70 -23.08 -5.89 -1.65
CA PRO A 70 -22.24 -5.77 -0.47
C PRO A 70 -21.67 -4.36 -0.35
N GLU A 71 -21.57 -3.82 0.87
CA GLU A 71 -20.98 -2.49 1.11
C GLU A 71 -19.44 -2.51 1.07
N GLN A 72 -18.84 -3.70 1.18
CA GLN A 72 -17.40 -3.91 1.17
C GLN A 72 -17.05 -5.29 0.62
N MET A 73 -15.77 -5.50 0.30
CA MET A 73 -15.25 -6.81 -0.04
C MET A 73 -15.37 -7.75 1.16
N THR A 74 -15.87 -8.96 0.91
CA THR A 74 -15.93 -10.04 1.90
C THR A 74 -15.30 -11.30 1.34
N PRO A 75 -14.89 -12.26 2.19
CA PRO A 75 -14.35 -13.52 1.71
C PRO A 75 -15.32 -14.29 0.80
N GLU A 76 -16.63 -14.21 1.07
CA GLU A 76 -17.70 -14.79 0.25
C GLU A 76 -17.76 -14.18 -1.16
N LEU A 77 -17.70 -12.84 -1.25
CA LEU A 77 -17.68 -12.15 -2.54
C LEU A 77 -16.40 -12.48 -3.31
N ALA A 78 -15.26 -12.55 -2.62
CA ALA A 78 -13.99 -12.90 -3.21
C ALA A 78 -13.99 -14.33 -3.77
N ARG A 79 -14.54 -15.31 -3.04
CA ARG A 79 -14.74 -16.70 -3.54
C ARG A 79 -15.64 -16.73 -4.76
N TRP A 80 -16.76 -16.01 -4.71
CA TRP A 80 -17.72 -15.90 -5.82
C TRP A 80 -17.07 -15.34 -7.10
N LEU A 81 -16.21 -14.32 -6.97
CA LEU A 81 -15.40 -13.79 -8.07
C LEU A 81 -14.36 -14.81 -8.56
N GLY A 82 -13.73 -15.56 -7.66
CA GLY A 82 -12.79 -16.63 -8.00
C GLY A 82 -13.40 -17.67 -8.92
N TYR A 83 -14.62 -18.15 -8.62
CA TYR A 83 -15.34 -19.08 -9.49
C TYR A 83 -15.59 -18.51 -10.90
N LEU A 84 -15.97 -17.24 -10.99
CA LEU A 84 -16.22 -16.58 -12.27
C LEU A 84 -14.93 -16.29 -13.06
N ILE A 85 -13.83 -15.96 -12.38
CA ILE A 85 -12.53 -15.83 -13.05
C ILE A 85 -12.06 -17.19 -13.57
N ALA A 86 -12.37 -18.31 -12.93
CA ALA A 86 -12.10 -19.63 -13.49
C ALA A 86 -13.01 -19.93 -14.69
N GLU A 87 -14.30 -20.11 -14.44
CA GLU A 87 -15.23 -20.73 -15.41
C GLU A 87 -16.47 -19.86 -15.72
N GLY A 88 -16.36 -18.57 -15.43
CA GLY A 88 -17.41 -17.59 -15.71
C GLY A 88 -17.39 -17.04 -17.14
N ASP A 89 -18.59 -16.75 -17.64
CA ASP A 89 -18.84 -15.98 -18.86
C ASP A 89 -19.86 -14.88 -18.57
N VAL A 90 -19.49 -13.63 -18.82
CA VAL A 90 -20.37 -12.46 -18.65
C VAL A 90 -20.51 -11.75 -19.97
N ARG A 91 -21.76 -11.51 -20.38
CA ARG A 91 -22.11 -10.87 -21.65
C ARG A 91 -22.58 -9.43 -21.44
N PRO A 92 -22.44 -8.55 -22.44
CA PRO A 92 -22.90 -7.16 -22.36
C PRO A 92 -24.41 -7.00 -22.11
N ASP A 93 -25.21 -8.03 -22.40
CA ASP A 93 -26.65 -8.06 -22.16
C ASP A 93 -27.03 -8.39 -20.69
N GLY A 94 -26.04 -8.49 -19.81
CA GLY A 94 -26.22 -8.83 -18.39
C GLY A 94 -26.31 -10.33 -18.11
N THR A 95 -26.16 -11.19 -19.11
CA THR A 95 -26.11 -12.64 -18.90
C THR A 95 -24.80 -13.02 -18.22
N ILE A 96 -24.90 -13.65 -17.06
CA ILE A 96 -23.77 -14.19 -16.28
C ILE A 96 -23.96 -15.70 -16.19
N ARG A 97 -22.94 -16.46 -16.57
CA ARG A 97 -22.94 -17.93 -16.55
C ARG A 97 -21.72 -18.43 -15.80
N PHE A 98 -21.93 -19.40 -14.92
CA PHE A 98 -20.89 -20.22 -14.31
C PHE A 98 -21.08 -21.66 -14.77
N THR A 99 -20.07 -22.24 -15.41
CA THR A 99 -20.16 -23.59 -16.00
C THR A 99 -19.27 -24.56 -15.24
N ASN A 100 -19.84 -25.51 -14.52
CA ASN A 100 -19.07 -26.52 -13.79
C ASN A 100 -19.89 -27.81 -13.62
N ILE A 101 -19.23 -28.97 -13.74
CA ILE A 101 -19.86 -30.30 -13.59
C ILE A 101 -20.05 -30.72 -12.13
N GLU A 102 -19.34 -30.11 -11.19
CA GLU A 102 -19.35 -30.43 -9.76
C GLU A 102 -20.54 -29.78 -9.05
N ASP A 103 -21.42 -30.60 -8.49
CA ASP A 103 -22.60 -30.14 -7.76
C ASP A 103 -22.22 -29.30 -6.54
N GLU A 104 -21.14 -29.67 -5.83
CA GLU A 104 -20.61 -28.93 -4.67
C GLU A 104 -20.36 -27.46 -5.01
N LEU A 105 -19.67 -27.20 -6.13
CA LEU A 105 -19.33 -25.85 -6.56
C LEU A 105 -20.54 -25.09 -7.10
N ARG A 106 -21.42 -25.77 -7.85
CA ARG A 106 -22.67 -25.14 -8.32
C ARG A 106 -23.57 -24.72 -7.16
N ASN A 107 -23.71 -25.58 -6.15
CA ASN A 107 -24.52 -25.29 -4.97
C ASN A 107 -23.94 -24.14 -4.14
N ASP A 108 -22.62 -24.11 -3.92
CA ASP A 108 -21.97 -22.99 -3.24
C ASP A 108 -22.11 -21.68 -4.03
N TYR A 109 -21.88 -21.71 -5.35
CA TYR A 109 -22.06 -20.53 -6.21
C TYR A 109 -23.49 -19.99 -6.18
N VAL A 110 -24.50 -20.87 -6.21
CA VAL A 110 -25.92 -20.48 -6.08
C VAL A 110 -26.19 -19.83 -4.74
N HIS A 111 -25.76 -20.48 -3.64
CA HIS A 111 -25.94 -19.97 -2.29
C HIS A 111 -25.31 -18.58 -2.11
N LEU A 112 -24.06 -18.42 -2.55
CA LEU A 112 -23.36 -17.13 -2.53
C LEU A 112 -24.09 -16.06 -3.35
N THR A 113 -24.62 -16.43 -4.53
CA THR A 113 -25.34 -15.48 -5.38
C THR A 113 -26.62 -14.97 -4.70
N GLU A 114 -27.37 -15.87 -4.07
CA GLU A 114 -28.59 -15.52 -3.34
C GLU A 114 -28.27 -14.69 -2.09
N GLN A 115 -27.25 -15.08 -1.32
CA GLN A 115 -26.83 -14.38 -0.11
C GLN A 115 -26.30 -12.98 -0.40
N LEU A 116 -25.42 -12.82 -1.39
CA LEU A 116 -24.73 -11.56 -1.66
C LEU A 116 -25.61 -10.57 -2.42
N PHE A 117 -26.44 -11.06 -3.34
CA PHE A 117 -27.13 -10.21 -4.31
C PHE A 117 -28.66 -10.32 -4.25
N GLY A 118 -29.21 -11.29 -3.52
CA GLY A 118 -30.65 -11.56 -3.50
C GLY A 118 -31.18 -12.06 -4.86
N VAL A 119 -30.31 -12.65 -5.69
CA VAL A 119 -30.66 -13.12 -7.05
C VAL A 119 -30.66 -14.64 -7.08
N THR A 120 -31.82 -15.22 -7.37
CA THR A 120 -31.94 -16.67 -7.63
C THR A 120 -31.55 -17.01 -9.08
N PRO A 121 -30.46 -17.77 -9.30
CA PRO A 121 -30.06 -18.21 -10.63
C PRO A 121 -30.97 -19.30 -11.21
N ARG A 122 -30.94 -19.46 -12.53
CA ARG A 122 -31.51 -20.62 -13.23
C ARG A 122 -30.47 -21.72 -13.32
N LEU A 123 -30.88 -22.95 -13.00
CA LEU A 123 -30.03 -24.13 -13.00
C LEU A 123 -30.26 -24.96 -14.27
N TYR A 124 -29.16 -25.31 -14.91
CA TYR A 124 -29.07 -26.31 -15.99
C TYR A 124 -28.04 -27.38 -15.59
N PRO A 125 -27.97 -28.55 -16.25
CA PRO A 125 -27.15 -29.67 -15.80
C PRO A 125 -25.68 -29.35 -15.44
N SER A 126 -25.04 -28.46 -16.18
CA SER A 126 -23.66 -28.01 -15.93
C SER A 126 -23.50 -26.49 -15.88
N VAL A 127 -24.60 -25.74 -15.90
CA VAL A 127 -24.56 -24.28 -16.02
C VAL A 127 -25.48 -23.64 -15.00
N VAL A 128 -24.94 -22.74 -14.19
CA VAL A 128 -25.71 -21.79 -13.39
C VAL A 128 -25.77 -20.48 -14.15
N GLN A 129 -26.96 -20.01 -14.48
CA GLN A 129 -27.14 -18.81 -15.29
C GLN A 129 -28.06 -17.81 -14.60
N MET A 130 -27.67 -16.54 -14.64
CA MET A 130 -28.52 -15.41 -14.26
C MET A 130 -28.45 -14.33 -15.35
N ASN A 131 -29.44 -13.43 -15.37
CA ASN A 131 -29.39 -12.25 -16.22
C ASN A 131 -29.70 -11.02 -15.36
N ASN A 132 -28.69 -10.17 -15.18
CA ASN A 132 -28.81 -8.93 -14.43
C ASN A 132 -27.76 -7.91 -14.88
N VAL A 133 -28.21 -6.84 -15.54
CA VAL A 133 -27.33 -5.77 -16.04
C VAL A 133 -26.69 -4.95 -14.91
N ALA A 134 -27.38 -4.74 -13.78
CA ALA A 134 -26.79 -4.04 -12.62
C ALA A 134 -25.66 -4.86 -12.00
N LEU A 135 -25.84 -6.19 -11.89
CA LEU A 135 -24.80 -7.05 -11.34
C LEU A 135 -23.56 -7.07 -12.24
N ALA A 136 -23.75 -7.16 -13.56
CA ALA A 136 -22.64 -7.09 -14.51
C ALA A 136 -21.90 -5.73 -14.44
N ASP A 137 -22.63 -4.63 -14.26
CA ASP A 137 -22.06 -3.28 -14.08
C ASP A 137 -21.28 -3.15 -12.76
N PHE A 138 -21.82 -3.68 -11.65
CA PHE A 138 -21.13 -3.75 -10.36
C PHE A 138 -19.84 -4.58 -10.44
N MET A 139 -19.89 -5.74 -11.08
CA MET A 139 -18.72 -6.59 -11.31
C MET A 139 -17.63 -5.82 -12.05
N LYS A 140 -17.99 -5.08 -13.10
CA LYS A 140 -17.05 -4.24 -13.85
C LYS A 140 -16.43 -3.16 -12.96
N TYR A 141 -17.24 -2.50 -12.12
CA TYR A 141 -16.76 -1.47 -11.18
C TYR A 141 -15.70 -2.02 -10.21
N ILE A 142 -15.93 -3.21 -9.64
CA ILE A 142 -14.97 -3.85 -8.72
C ILE A 142 -13.77 -4.51 -9.45
N GLY A 143 -13.65 -4.33 -10.78
CA GLY A 143 -12.49 -4.75 -11.54
C GLY A 143 -12.58 -6.15 -12.15
N PHE A 144 -13.78 -6.70 -12.30
CA PHE A 144 -13.97 -7.94 -13.07
C PHE A 144 -13.93 -7.66 -14.57
N HIS A 145 -13.08 -8.41 -15.29
CA HIS A 145 -12.96 -8.31 -16.74
C HIS A 145 -13.37 -9.62 -17.44
N THR A 146 -14.02 -9.45 -18.59
CA THR A 146 -14.53 -10.56 -19.43
C THR A 146 -13.52 -10.98 -20.48
N GLY A 147 -13.54 -12.25 -20.86
CA GLY A 147 -12.70 -12.83 -21.92
C GLY A 147 -11.41 -13.42 -21.37
N ALA A 148 -11.09 -14.64 -21.82
CA ALA A 148 -10.03 -15.47 -21.21
C ALA A 148 -8.63 -14.82 -21.18
N TYR A 149 -8.28 -14.01 -22.18
CA TYR A 149 -6.99 -13.32 -22.29
C TYR A 149 -6.91 -12.03 -21.44
N ASN A 150 -8.06 -11.45 -21.11
CA ASN A 150 -8.14 -10.16 -20.40
C ASN A 150 -8.43 -10.35 -18.90
N LYS A 151 -8.55 -11.60 -18.45
CA LYS A 151 -8.78 -11.92 -17.03
C LYS A 151 -7.58 -11.42 -16.21
N GLU A 152 -7.88 -10.88 -15.05
CA GLU A 152 -6.90 -10.48 -14.04
C GLU A 152 -7.54 -10.68 -12.66
N ILE A 153 -6.73 -10.65 -11.60
CA ILE A 153 -7.28 -10.59 -10.24
C ILE A 153 -7.93 -9.21 -10.10
N PRO A 154 -9.23 -9.11 -9.74
CA PRO A 154 -9.89 -7.83 -9.59
C PRO A 154 -9.13 -6.93 -8.61
N TRP A 155 -8.98 -5.64 -8.94
CA TRP A 155 -8.25 -4.68 -8.10
C TRP A 155 -8.82 -4.66 -6.67
N SER A 156 -10.14 -4.84 -6.54
CA SER A 156 -10.83 -4.86 -5.25
C SER A 156 -10.44 -6.07 -4.41
N VAL A 157 -10.09 -7.20 -5.02
CA VAL A 157 -9.57 -8.38 -4.32
C VAL A 157 -8.11 -8.17 -3.94
N LEU A 158 -7.28 -7.67 -4.87
CA LEU A 158 -5.86 -7.41 -4.62
C LEU A 158 -5.60 -6.43 -3.47
N GLN A 159 -6.49 -5.45 -3.29
CA GLN A 159 -6.40 -4.45 -2.23
C GLN A 159 -7.10 -4.86 -0.92
N SER A 160 -7.68 -6.06 -0.85
CA SER A 160 -8.42 -6.51 0.33
C SER A 160 -7.56 -7.31 1.32
N SER A 161 -8.18 -7.75 2.43
CA SER A 161 -7.50 -8.54 3.45
C SER A 161 -6.98 -9.87 2.92
N ARG A 162 -6.04 -10.45 3.68
CA ARG A 162 -5.49 -11.79 3.43
C ARG A 162 -6.58 -12.84 3.23
N GLU A 163 -7.62 -12.81 4.05
CA GLU A 163 -8.74 -13.75 4.03
C GLU A 163 -9.52 -13.67 2.72
N CYS A 164 -9.80 -12.45 2.25
CA CYS A 164 -10.48 -12.23 0.97
C CYS A 164 -9.65 -12.78 -0.21
N VAL A 165 -8.34 -12.49 -0.22
CA VAL A 165 -7.45 -13.00 -1.28
C VAL A 165 -7.39 -14.53 -1.25
N LEU A 166 -7.32 -15.15 -0.07
CA LEU A 166 -7.29 -16.62 0.04
C LEU A 166 -8.58 -17.29 -0.42
N GLU A 167 -9.74 -16.73 -0.10
CA GLU A 167 -11.02 -17.25 -0.58
C GLU A 167 -11.19 -17.04 -2.10
N PHE A 168 -10.68 -15.94 -2.66
CA PHE A 168 -10.57 -15.78 -4.11
C PHE A 168 -9.68 -16.86 -4.75
N LEU A 169 -8.48 -17.10 -4.19
CA LEU A 169 -7.57 -18.14 -4.68
C LEU A 169 -8.21 -19.53 -4.60
N ALA A 170 -8.95 -19.82 -3.52
CA ALA A 170 -9.69 -21.07 -3.36
C ALA A 170 -10.78 -21.22 -4.43
N GLY A 171 -11.59 -20.17 -4.65
CA GLY A 171 -12.61 -20.16 -5.69
C GLY A 171 -12.02 -20.33 -7.10
N TYR A 172 -10.90 -19.65 -7.39
CA TYR A 172 -10.21 -19.77 -8.67
C TYR A 172 -9.58 -21.17 -8.86
N PHE A 173 -8.96 -21.72 -7.81
CA PHE A 173 -8.43 -23.09 -7.82
C PHE A 173 -9.53 -24.15 -7.96
N ALA A 174 -10.76 -23.85 -7.53
CA ALA A 174 -11.87 -24.79 -7.62
C ALA A 174 -12.26 -25.14 -9.06
N GLY A 175 -12.24 -24.15 -9.96
CA GLY A 175 -12.40 -24.38 -11.41
C GLY A 175 -11.09 -24.84 -12.05
N ASP A 176 -10.15 -23.90 -12.22
CA ASP A 176 -8.95 -24.08 -13.06
C ASP A 176 -7.79 -24.83 -12.37
N GLY A 177 -7.87 -25.02 -11.05
CA GLY A 177 -6.82 -25.66 -10.28
C GLY A 177 -6.74 -27.17 -10.51
N THR A 178 -5.53 -27.72 -10.47
CA THR A 178 -5.28 -29.16 -10.61
C THR A 178 -4.35 -29.62 -9.49
N VAL A 179 -4.66 -30.78 -8.91
CA VAL A 179 -3.78 -31.54 -8.01
C VAL A 179 -3.27 -32.75 -8.78
N ASN A 180 -1.96 -32.84 -8.99
CA ASN A 180 -1.39 -34.01 -9.66
C ASN A 180 -1.11 -35.17 -8.67
N LEU A 181 -0.70 -36.33 -9.19
CA LEU A 181 -0.38 -37.51 -8.37
C LEU A 181 0.76 -37.30 -7.36
N GLY A 182 1.70 -36.40 -7.67
CA GLY A 182 2.77 -35.99 -6.76
C GLY A 182 2.38 -34.82 -5.86
N GLY A 183 1.08 -34.53 -5.72
CA GLY A 183 0.48 -33.43 -4.95
C GLY A 183 1.01 -32.04 -5.27
N ARG A 184 1.42 -31.82 -6.51
CA ARG A 184 1.72 -30.51 -7.07
C ARG A 184 0.41 -29.78 -7.34
N LEU A 185 0.33 -28.53 -6.91
CA LEU A 185 -0.80 -27.64 -7.16
C LEU A 185 -0.48 -26.79 -8.39
N SER A 186 -1.38 -26.76 -9.37
CA SER A 186 -1.16 -25.96 -10.58
C SER A 186 -2.42 -25.31 -11.12
N TRP A 187 -2.27 -24.12 -11.71
CA TRP A 187 -3.28 -23.43 -12.52
C TRP A 187 -2.81 -23.35 -13.97
N THR A 188 -3.75 -23.21 -14.89
CA THR A 188 -3.47 -22.90 -16.30
C THR A 188 -4.42 -21.79 -16.75
N THR A 189 -3.88 -20.72 -17.32
CA THR A 189 -4.67 -19.57 -17.81
C THR A 189 -4.17 -19.09 -19.16
N ALA A 190 -5.07 -18.51 -19.96
CA ALA A 190 -4.72 -17.83 -21.20
C ALA A 190 -4.26 -16.37 -20.97
N SER A 191 -4.49 -15.81 -19.78
CA SER A 191 -4.08 -14.46 -19.42
C SER A 191 -2.70 -14.48 -18.76
N GLU A 192 -1.73 -13.85 -19.40
CA GLU A 192 -0.40 -13.62 -18.83
C GLU A 192 -0.45 -12.77 -17.57
N ARG A 193 -1.25 -11.70 -17.60
CA ARG A 193 -1.40 -10.77 -16.49
C ARG A 193 -1.98 -11.45 -15.25
N LEU A 194 -2.97 -12.33 -15.40
CA LEU A 194 -3.48 -13.14 -14.30
C LEU A 194 -2.38 -14.07 -13.75
N ALA A 195 -1.60 -14.71 -14.63
CA ALA A 195 -0.51 -15.58 -14.22
C ALA A 195 0.59 -14.84 -13.44
N GLU A 196 0.93 -13.62 -13.85
CA GLU A 196 1.84 -12.71 -13.17
C GLU A 196 1.34 -12.32 -11.78
N GLN A 197 0.12 -11.81 -11.69
CA GLN A 197 -0.49 -11.42 -10.42
C GLN A 197 -0.59 -12.59 -9.46
N MET A 198 -1.00 -13.77 -9.95
CA MET A 198 -1.02 -15.00 -9.15
C MET A 198 0.37 -15.34 -8.60
N GLN A 199 1.41 -15.26 -9.43
CA GLN A 199 2.78 -15.54 -9.01
C GLN A 199 3.25 -14.58 -7.89
N ILE A 200 2.92 -13.29 -7.99
CA ILE A 200 3.26 -12.29 -6.96
C ILE A 200 2.45 -12.49 -5.67
N VAL A 201 1.13 -12.76 -5.78
CA VAL A 201 0.28 -13.04 -4.61
C VAL A 201 0.76 -14.27 -3.86
N LEU A 202 1.12 -15.34 -4.58
CA LEU A 202 1.69 -16.55 -3.97
C LEU A 202 3.04 -16.25 -3.30
N LEU A 203 3.89 -15.44 -3.92
CA LEU A 203 5.16 -15.03 -3.30
C LEU A 203 4.95 -14.23 -2.01
N ASN A 204 3.94 -13.36 -1.96
CA ASN A 204 3.55 -12.61 -0.76
C ASN A 204 3.10 -13.53 0.39
N LEU A 205 2.45 -14.67 0.06
CA LEU A 205 2.12 -15.76 1.00
C LEU A 205 3.34 -16.61 1.38
N GLY A 206 4.52 -16.33 0.83
CA GLY A 206 5.72 -17.14 1.02
C GLY A 206 5.78 -18.39 0.15
N VAL A 207 4.86 -18.57 -0.81
CA VAL A 207 4.79 -19.71 -1.73
C VAL A 207 5.56 -19.39 -3.00
N VAL A 208 6.70 -20.04 -3.22
CA VAL A 208 7.54 -19.78 -4.41
C VAL A 208 7.06 -20.63 -5.59
N SER A 209 6.14 -20.07 -6.37
CA SER A 209 5.60 -20.73 -7.56
C SER A 209 6.51 -20.61 -8.79
N ARG A 210 6.33 -21.52 -9.75
CA ARG A 210 6.94 -21.47 -11.08
C ARG A 210 5.88 -21.12 -12.12
N ARG A 211 6.16 -20.12 -12.95
CA ARG A 211 5.37 -19.72 -14.13
C ARG A 211 6.06 -20.17 -15.40
N VAL A 212 5.33 -20.81 -16.32
CA VAL A 212 5.86 -21.33 -17.60
C VAL A 212 4.87 -21.06 -18.72
N GLN A 213 5.37 -20.56 -19.86
CA GLN A 213 4.61 -20.47 -21.10
C GLN A 213 4.53 -21.84 -21.77
N THR A 214 3.35 -22.21 -22.25
CA THR A 214 3.12 -23.44 -22.99
C THR A 214 2.29 -23.15 -24.22
N HIS A 215 2.71 -23.70 -25.35
CA HIS A 215 1.95 -23.66 -26.60
C HIS A 215 1.09 -24.93 -26.70
N GLN A 216 -0.21 -24.81 -26.50
CA GLN A 216 -1.13 -25.96 -26.47
C GLN A 216 -2.42 -25.68 -27.24
N ARG A 217 -3.20 -26.74 -27.50
CA ARG A 217 -4.52 -26.66 -28.15
C ARG A 217 -5.60 -26.95 -27.11
N ALA A 218 -6.64 -26.12 -27.07
CA ALA A 218 -7.78 -26.35 -26.17
C ALA A 218 -8.58 -27.63 -26.52
N SER A 219 -8.55 -28.04 -27.79
CA SER A 219 -9.17 -29.27 -28.29
C SER A 219 -8.42 -29.76 -29.54
N LYS A 220 -8.72 -30.98 -30.00
CA LYS A 220 -8.11 -31.57 -31.22
C LYS A 220 -8.28 -30.71 -32.48
N ASP A 221 -9.27 -29.82 -32.50
CA ASP A 221 -9.61 -28.99 -33.65
C ASP A 221 -9.31 -27.50 -33.42
N ALA A 222 -9.01 -27.08 -32.18
CA ALA A 222 -8.68 -25.69 -31.86
C ALA A 222 -7.27 -25.31 -32.37
N PRO A 223 -7.00 -24.03 -32.71
CA PRO A 223 -5.63 -23.60 -33.01
C PRO A 223 -4.73 -23.71 -31.78
N TYR A 224 -3.42 -23.82 -32.00
CA TYR A 224 -2.43 -23.65 -30.93
C TYR A 224 -2.51 -22.22 -30.40
N ARG A 225 -2.43 -22.10 -29.08
CA ARG A 225 -2.42 -20.81 -28.39
C ARG A 225 -1.49 -20.87 -27.18
N ASP A 226 -1.10 -19.69 -26.72
CA ASP A 226 -0.32 -19.52 -25.51
C ASP A 226 -1.16 -19.69 -24.26
N TYR A 227 -0.62 -20.48 -23.33
CA TYR A 227 -1.15 -20.67 -22.00
C TYR A 227 -0.03 -20.58 -20.97
N TRP A 228 -0.36 -20.03 -19.82
CA TRP A 228 0.55 -19.87 -18.69
C TRP A 228 0.19 -20.85 -17.59
N SER A 229 1.14 -21.69 -17.21
CA SER A 229 0.99 -22.60 -16.08
C SER A 229 1.72 -22.05 -14.86
N ILE A 230 1.00 -21.95 -13.74
CA ILE A 230 1.54 -21.54 -12.44
C ILE A 230 1.52 -22.76 -11.54
N THR A 231 2.66 -23.10 -10.93
CA THR A 231 2.83 -24.36 -10.23
C THR A 231 3.54 -24.19 -8.89
N ALA A 232 2.95 -24.73 -7.82
CA ALA A 232 3.58 -24.90 -6.51
C ALA A 232 3.85 -26.40 -6.25
N SER A 233 5.01 -26.72 -5.69
CA SER A 233 5.48 -28.10 -5.52
C SER A 233 6.28 -28.27 -4.23
N GLY A 234 6.29 -29.49 -3.67
CA GLY A 234 6.99 -29.77 -2.42
C GLY A 234 6.44 -28.92 -1.27
N GLU A 235 7.34 -28.38 -0.44
CA GLU A 235 6.98 -27.53 0.70
C GLU A 235 6.14 -26.30 0.31
N ASP A 236 6.34 -25.71 -0.89
CA ASP A 236 5.53 -24.59 -1.36
C ASP A 236 4.07 -25.00 -1.62
N ALA A 237 3.84 -26.23 -2.09
CA ALA A 237 2.49 -26.78 -2.22
C ALA A 237 1.84 -27.00 -0.85
N ASP A 238 2.62 -27.50 0.12
CA ASP A 238 2.14 -27.75 1.49
C ASP A 238 1.78 -26.44 2.18
N ARG A 239 2.64 -25.43 2.05
CA ARG A 239 2.39 -24.08 2.56
C ARG A 239 1.12 -23.49 1.95
N LEU A 240 0.94 -23.60 0.64
CA LEU A 240 -0.26 -23.12 -0.04
C LEU A 240 -1.53 -23.87 0.42
N ALA A 241 -1.48 -25.20 0.48
CA ALA A 241 -2.60 -26.02 0.96
C ALA A 241 -2.94 -25.74 2.43
N SER A 242 -1.97 -25.29 3.24
CA SER A 242 -2.20 -24.87 4.63
C SER A 242 -2.92 -23.51 4.73
N HIS A 243 -2.84 -22.69 3.67
CA HIS A 243 -3.36 -21.32 3.67
C HIS A 243 -4.75 -21.21 3.06
N MET A 244 -5.05 -21.99 2.02
CA MET A 244 -6.34 -21.93 1.32
C MET A 244 -7.04 -23.28 1.29
N ARG A 245 -8.37 -23.25 1.19
CA ARG A 245 -9.18 -24.46 1.01
C ARG A 245 -9.00 -25.00 -0.41
N LEU A 246 -8.77 -26.30 -0.54
CA LEU A 246 -8.71 -26.97 -1.84
C LEU A 246 -10.09 -27.49 -2.24
N LEU A 247 -10.89 -26.60 -2.82
CA LEU A 247 -12.22 -26.92 -3.33
C LEU A 247 -12.14 -27.56 -4.73
N PRO A 248 -13.10 -28.42 -5.13
CA PRO A 248 -14.06 -29.10 -4.27
C PRO A 248 -13.37 -30.17 -3.41
N MET A 249 -14.06 -30.74 -2.43
CA MET A 249 -13.49 -31.68 -1.45
C MET A 249 -12.66 -32.82 -2.07
N ARG A 250 -12.99 -33.28 -3.29
CA ARG A 250 -12.17 -34.27 -4.01
C ARG A 250 -10.72 -33.81 -4.29
N LYS A 251 -10.48 -32.52 -4.53
CA LYS A 251 -9.13 -31.97 -4.75
C LYS A 251 -8.36 -31.95 -3.44
N GLN A 252 -9.01 -31.60 -2.33
CA GLN A 252 -8.43 -31.74 -1.00
C GLN A 252 -8.04 -33.20 -0.70
N LEU A 253 -8.95 -34.16 -0.89
CA LEU A 253 -8.67 -35.59 -0.67
C LEU A 253 -7.54 -36.11 -1.57
N ALA A 254 -7.49 -35.66 -2.83
CA ALA A 254 -6.40 -36.00 -3.75
C ALA A 254 -5.06 -35.47 -3.25
N TYR A 255 -5.05 -34.24 -2.70
CA TYR A 255 -3.86 -33.63 -2.11
C TYR A 255 -3.38 -34.39 -0.88
N GLU A 256 -4.29 -34.64 0.07
CA GLU A 256 -4.00 -35.37 1.32
C GLU A 256 -3.48 -36.78 1.04
N LYS A 257 -4.07 -37.48 0.06
CA LYS A 257 -3.58 -38.79 -0.38
C LYS A 257 -2.16 -38.73 -0.92
N ALA A 258 -1.84 -37.69 -1.72
CA ALA A 258 -0.50 -37.50 -2.24
C ALA A 258 0.50 -37.03 -1.17
N TYR A 259 0.03 -36.34 -0.13
CA TYR A 259 0.85 -35.88 1.00
C TYR A 259 1.23 -37.05 1.92
N ALA A 260 0.28 -37.91 2.25
CA ALA A 260 0.48 -39.07 3.13
C ALA A 260 1.50 -40.09 2.59
N GLN A 261 1.72 -40.13 1.28
CA GLN A 261 2.63 -41.08 0.65
C GLN A 261 4.12 -40.69 0.78
N GLN A 262 4.46 -39.44 1.12
CA GLN A 262 5.81 -38.97 1.49
C GLN A 262 5.78 -37.46 1.84
N PRO A 263 6.29 -37.02 3.01
CA PRO A 263 6.60 -35.60 3.21
C PRO A 263 7.68 -35.16 2.21
N ARG A 264 7.44 -34.06 1.50
CA ARG A 264 8.25 -33.68 0.33
C ARG A 264 9.26 -32.61 0.70
N ALA A 265 10.51 -33.02 0.89
CA ALA A 265 11.63 -32.09 1.05
C ALA A 265 11.72 -31.13 -0.15
N GLY A 266 11.86 -29.83 0.14
CA GLY A 266 11.95 -28.79 -0.86
C GLY A 266 13.34 -28.75 -1.49
N ARG A 267 13.58 -29.51 -2.57
CA ARG A 267 14.85 -29.43 -3.35
C ARG A 267 15.02 -28.13 -4.15
N ALA A 268 14.17 -27.15 -3.89
CA ALA A 268 13.87 -26.03 -4.75
C ALA A 268 14.39 -24.69 -4.22
N ASP A 269 14.58 -24.58 -2.89
CA ASP A 269 15.15 -23.40 -2.19
C ASP A 269 16.66 -23.57 -2.05
N ILE A 270 17.33 -23.35 -3.16
CA ILE A 270 18.77 -23.45 -3.31
C ILE A 270 19.43 -22.17 -2.80
N ILE A 271 20.51 -22.33 -2.05
CA ILE A 271 21.39 -21.24 -1.61
C ILE A 271 22.65 -21.25 -2.49
N PRO A 272 22.91 -20.20 -3.27
CA PRO A 272 24.04 -20.17 -4.20
C PRO A 272 25.37 -19.93 -3.48
N PHE A 273 26.46 -20.42 -4.07
CA PHE A 273 27.85 -20.11 -3.72
C PHE A 273 28.26 -20.33 -2.24
N THR A 274 27.73 -21.37 -1.59
CA THR A 274 27.99 -21.59 -0.15
C THR A 274 29.23 -22.42 0.20
N ALA A 275 29.94 -22.99 -0.77
CA ALA A 275 30.99 -24.00 -0.52
C ALA A 275 32.11 -23.51 0.40
N VAL A 276 32.48 -22.23 0.27
CA VAL A 276 33.50 -21.59 1.13
C VAL A 276 33.07 -21.60 2.59
N TYR A 277 31.81 -21.25 2.89
CA TYR A 277 31.29 -21.26 4.26
C TYR A 277 31.32 -22.66 4.87
N TRP A 278 30.94 -23.70 4.12
CA TRP A 278 30.97 -25.08 4.60
C TRP A 278 32.40 -25.61 4.81
N THR A 279 33.37 -25.10 4.06
CA THR A 279 34.79 -25.36 4.29
C THR A 279 35.23 -24.78 5.63
N THR A 280 34.92 -23.51 5.88
CA THR A 280 35.24 -22.84 7.15
C THR A 280 34.59 -23.55 8.34
N ILE A 281 33.30 -23.89 8.25
CA ILE A 281 32.57 -24.62 9.31
C ILE A 281 33.22 -25.99 9.57
N SER A 282 33.56 -26.71 8.51
CA SER A 282 34.21 -28.02 8.64
C SER A 282 35.58 -27.92 9.32
N ASP A 283 36.39 -26.93 8.96
CA ASP A 283 37.73 -26.75 9.53
C ASP A 283 37.66 -26.31 11.01
N GLU A 284 36.74 -25.41 11.33
CA GLU A 284 36.49 -24.98 12.71
C GLU A 284 36.00 -26.13 13.58
N LEU A 285 35.04 -26.93 13.09
CA LEU A 285 34.57 -28.13 13.79
C LEU A 285 35.74 -29.08 14.11
N GLN A 286 36.61 -29.32 13.14
CA GLN A 286 37.79 -30.18 13.34
C GLN A 286 38.76 -29.59 14.39
N ASN A 287 38.92 -28.27 14.44
CA ASN A 287 39.76 -27.60 15.43
C ASN A 287 39.15 -27.67 16.83
N VAL A 288 37.86 -27.38 16.99
CA VAL A 288 37.12 -27.49 18.27
C VAL A 288 37.22 -28.92 18.82
N MET A 289 37.06 -29.92 17.94
CA MET A 289 37.22 -31.33 18.30
C MET A 289 38.63 -31.63 18.79
N LYS A 290 39.67 -31.21 18.06
CA LYS A 290 41.07 -31.39 18.48
C LYS A 290 41.38 -30.69 19.80
N SER A 291 40.87 -29.49 20.03
CA SER A 291 41.10 -28.74 21.26
C SER A 291 40.45 -29.40 22.48
N ARG A 292 39.23 -29.92 22.35
CA ARG A 292 38.57 -30.71 23.41
C ARG A 292 39.30 -32.03 23.68
N MET A 293 39.83 -32.68 22.63
CA MET A 293 40.66 -33.89 22.78
C MET A 293 41.94 -33.66 23.60
N VAL A 294 42.57 -32.49 23.49
CA VAL A 294 43.78 -32.15 24.28
C VAL A 294 43.42 -31.85 25.74
N ALA A 295 42.21 -31.33 26.00
CA ALA A 295 41.76 -30.97 27.34
C ALA A 295 41.31 -32.17 28.20
N ASP A 296 40.67 -33.17 27.61
CA ASP A 296 40.04 -34.28 28.38
C ASP A 296 40.99 -35.44 28.74
N GLY A 297 42.18 -35.53 28.14
CA GLY A 297 43.24 -36.49 28.55
C GLY A 297 42.88 -37.99 28.48
N THR A 298 41.72 -38.35 27.92
CA THR A 298 41.24 -39.74 27.85
C THR A 298 41.81 -40.47 26.63
N GLY A 299 42.19 -41.74 26.85
CA GLY A 299 42.69 -42.62 25.80
C GLY A 299 41.66 -42.92 24.71
N TYR A 300 42.15 -43.36 23.55
CA TYR A 300 41.50 -43.65 22.25
C TYR A 300 40.09 -44.31 22.21
N ARG A 301 39.48 -44.71 23.33
CA ARG A 301 38.27 -45.55 23.42
C ARG A 301 36.95 -44.82 23.67
N GLU A 302 36.96 -43.57 24.14
CA GLU A 302 35.75 -42.74 24.25
C GLU A 302 35.96 -41.48 23.42
N ARG A 303 35.66 -41.56 22.11
CA ARG A 303 35.83 -40.43 21.19
C ARG A 303 34.45 -39.88 20.84
N GLU A 304 34.30 -38.56 20.77
CA GLU A 304 33.26 -37.90 19.98
C GLU A 304 33.93 -37.25 18.76
N GLY A 305 33.87 -37.91 17.61
CA GLY A 305 34.32 -37.33 16.34
C GLY A 305 33.24 -36.47 15.68
N ALA A 306 33.59 -35.69 14.66
CA ALA A 306 32.63 -34.91 13.88
C ALA A 306 31.46 -35.76 13.32
N TYR A 307 31.70 -37.05 13.06
CA TYR A 307 30.67 -38.01 12.67
C TYR A 307 29.68 -38.35 13.81
N GLN A 308 30.09 -38.31 15.08
CA GLN A 308 29.17 -38.52 16.22
C GLN A 308 28.25 -37.33 16.45
N VAL A 309 28.71 -36.11 16.19
CA VAL A 309 27.86 -34.92 16.28
C VAL A 309 26.87 -34.83 15.12
N LEU A 310 27.35 -35.06 13.89
CA LEU A 310 26.51 -34.88 12.69
C LEU A 310 25.74 -36.13 12.27
N GLY A 311 26.19 -37.32 12.66
CA GLY A 311 25.67 -38.60 12.18
C GLY A 311 25.79 -38.71 10.65
N GLU A 312 24.72 -39.19 10.01
CA GLU A 312 24.64 -39.32 8.55
C GLU A 312 24.81 -37.97 7.80
N ASP A 313 24.50 -36.84 8.45
CA ASP A 313 24.66 -35.50 7.84
C ASP A 313 26.12 -35.05 7.73
N TYR A 314 27.08 -35.81 8.29
CA TYR A 314 28.51 -35.58 8.04
C TYR A 314 28.85 -35.71 6.55
N ILE A 315 28.18 -36.63 5.84
CA ILE A 315 28.33 -36.79 4.39
C ILE A 315 27.81 -35.54 3.67
N ASN A 316 26.67 -35.00 4.10
CA ASN A 316 26.09 -33.78 3.52
C ASN A 316 27.04 -32.57 3.72
N LEU A 317 27.64 -32.41 4.90
CA LEU A 317 28.66 -31.39 5.14
C LEU A 317 29.86 -31.55 4.20
N HIS A 318 30.34 -32.78 4.00
CA HIS A 318 31.44 -33.05 3.06
C HIS A 318 31.07 -32.71 1.61
N MET A 319 29.86 -33.07 1.17
CA MET A 319 29.38 -32.78 -0.18
C MET A 319 29.22 -31.28 -0.41
N LEU A 320 28.71 -30.56 0.59
CA LEU A 320 28.54 -29.10 0.55
C LEU A 320 29.86 -28.36 0.47
N ARG A 321 30.85 -28.77 1.27
CA ARG A 321 32.23 -28.25 1.24
C ARG A 321 32.88 -28.43 -0.12
N THR A 322 32.69 -29.60 -0.73
CA THR A 322 33.33 -29.95 -2.02
C THR A 322 32.57 -29.40 -3.23
N GLY A 323 31.41 -28.75 -3.02
CA GLY A 323 30.54 -28.28 -4.10
C GLY A 323 29.93 -29.40 -4.94
N THR A 324 30.00 -30.66 -4.48
CA THR A 324 29.48 -31.83 -5.23
C THR A 324 27.97 -31.95 -5.14
N ASN A 325 27.34 -31.25 -4.20
CA ASN A 325 25.90 -31.15 -4.07
C ASN A 325 25.46 -29.69 -3.89
N MET A 326 24.25 -29.37 -4.33
CA MET A 326 23.68 -28.04 -4.18
C MET A 326 23.19 -27.85 -2.74
N CYS A 327 23.50 -26.69 -2.15
CA CYS A 327 23.01 -26.34 -0.82
C CYS A 327 21.55 -25.94 -0.88
N THR A 328 20.68 -26.64 -0.16
CA THR A 328 19.31 -26.18 0.10
C THR A 328 19.22 -25.56 1.49
N ARG A 329 18.29 -24.63 1.69
CA ARG A 329 18.07 -24.00 3.01
C ARG A 329 17.79 -25.04 4.09
N GLU A 330 16.91 -26.01 3.81
CA GLU A 330 16.58 -27.11 4.72
C GLU A 330 17.83 -27.91 5.14
N MET A 331 18.68 -28.28 4.18
CA MET A 331 19.90 -29.02 4.46
C MET A 331 20.89 -28.21 5.28
N ALA A 332 21.05 -26.91 4.95
CA ALA A 332 21.90 -26.00 5.69
C ALA A 332 21.43 -25.86 7.14
N THR A 333 20.14 -25.57 7.36
CA THR A 333 19.53 -25.42 8.68
C THR A 333 19.66 -26.70 9.49
N LYS A 334 19.42 -27.87 8.89
CA LYS A 334 19.56 -29.17 9.57
C LYS A 334 20.99 -29.41 10.08
N ILE A 335 22.00 -29.09 9.27
CA ILE A 335 23.41 -29.23 9.67
C ILE A 335 23.75 -28.21 10.76
N LEU A 336 23.38 -26.94 10.59
CA LEU A 336 23.69 -25.88 11.57
C LEU A 336 23.04 -26.15 12.93
N ASN A 337 21.79 -26.62 12.97
CA ASN A 337 21.12 -26.99 14.23
C ASN A 337 21.87 -28.09 14.99
N LYS A 338 22.50 -29.03 14.28
CA LYS A 338 23.34 -30.07 14.92
C LYS A 338 24.70 -29.54 15.39
N LEU A 339 25.16 -28.43 14.83
CA LEU A 339 26.42 -27.77 15.19
C LEU A 339 26.24 -26.65 16.22
N GLU A 340 25.01 -26.41 16.68
CA GLU A 340 24.72 -25.41 17.70
C GLU A 340 25.53 -25.71 18.99
N GLY A 341 26.24 -24.71 19.49
CA GLY A 341 27.16 -24.85 20.62
C GLY A 341 28.52 -25.50 20.30
N TRP A 342 28.77 -25.84 19.03
CA TRP A 342 30.05 -26.36 18.54
C TRP A 342 30.78 -25.37 17.64
N VAL A 343 30.08 -24.77 16.67
CA VAL A 343 30.64 -23.86 15.67
C VAL A 343 29.66 -22.72 15.41
N GLU A 344 30.16 -21.48 15.40
CA GLU A 344 29.36 -20.32 15.03
C GLU A 344 29.32 -20.17 13.50
N PRO A 345 28.13 -20.05 12.87
CA PRO A 345 28.04 -19.91 11.43
C PRO A 345 28.61 -18.56 10.97
N PRO A 346 29.37 -18.52 9.86
CA PRO A 346 29.84 -17.26 9.27
C PRO A 346 28.68 -16.31 8.97
N THR A 347 28.84 -15.01 9.27
CA THR A 347 27.78 -13.99 9.12
C THR A 347 27.19 -13.92 7.70
N GLY A 348 28.02 -14.13 6.68
CA GLY A 348 27.58 -14.18 5.29
C GLY A 348 26.61 -15.34 5.01
N LEU A 349 26.89 -16.52 5.56
CA LEU A 349 25.98 -17.67 5.44
C LEU A 349 24.65 -17.40 6.14
N SER A 350 24.67 -16.83 7.35
CA SER A 350 23.44 -16.46 8.08
C SER A 350 22.58 -15.46 7.28
N THR A 351 23.21 -14.52 6.58
CA THR A 351 22.52 -13.58 5.67
C THR A 351 21.84 -14.33 4.53
N LEU A 352 22.56 -15.23 3.87
CA LEU A 352 22.00 -16.04 2.79
C LEU A 352 20.84 -16.95 3.27
N LEU A 353 20.93 -17.43 4.51
CA LEU A 353 19.94 -18.30 5.13
C LEU A 353 18.68 -17.59 5.65
N ASN A 354 18.52 -16.28 5.40
CA ASN A 354 17.28 -15.57 5.67
C ASN A 354 16.04 -16.22 5.01
N ALA A 355 15.13 -16.77 5.83
CA ALA A 355 13.95 -17.49 5.39
C ALA A 355 12.93 -16.62 4.61
N SER A 356 13.04 -15.29 4.70
CA SER A 356 12.22 -14.35 3.94
C SER A 356 12.78 -14.07 2.53
N GLN A 357 13.90 -14.67 2.16
CA GLN A 357 14.52 -14.53 0.84
C GLN A 357 14.49 -15.85 0.07
N PHE A 358 14.53 -15.75 -1.26
CA PHE A 358 14.65 -16.85 -2.19
C PHE A 358 15.60 -16.44 -3.32
N TYR A 359 16.40 -17.38 -3.83
CA TYR A 359 17.39 -17.09 -4.86
C TYR A 359 17.01 -17.81 -6.14
N ASP A 360 16.94 -17.07 -7.25
CA ASP A 360 16.57 -17.65 -8.54
C ASP A 360 17.51 -17.12 -9.64
N PRO A 361 18.11 -18.01 -10.45
CA PRO A 361 19.06 -17.56 -11.46
C PRO A 361 18.34 -16.86 -12.61
N ILE A 362 18.98 -15.82 -13.15
CA ILE A 362 18.55 -15.11 -14.36
C ILE A 362 18.73 -16.05 -15.56
N MET A 363 17.68 -16.24 -16.35
CA MET A 363 17.68 -17.10 -17.54
C MET A 363 17.71 -16.32 -18.85
N SER A 364 17.16 -15.10 -18.86
CA SER A 364 17.16 -14.22 -20.02
C SER A 364 17.17 -12.75 -19.60
N ILE A 365 17.76 -11.92 -20.44
CA ILE A 365 17.78 -10.45 -20.35
C ILE A 365 17.47 -9.95 -21.75
N GLU A 366 16.51 -9.03 -21.87
CA GLU A 366 16.01 -8.50 -23.13
C GLU A 366 15.88 -6.98 -23.02
N ASP A 367 16.32 -6.25 -24.03
CA ASP A 367 16.15 -4.79 -24.12
C ASP A 367 14.72 -4.47 -24.56
N THR A 368 14.06 -3.58 -23.80
CA THR A 368 12.69 -3.14 -24.08
C THR A 368 12.54 -1.65 -23.75
N GLU A 369 11.45 -1.03 -24.22
CA GLU A 369 11.09 0.36 -23.91
C GLU A 369 9.76 0.38 -23.14
N ALA A 370 9.72 1.10 -22.01
CA ALA A 370 8.53 1.27 -21.19
C ALA A 370 8.64 2.52 -20.31
N ASP A 371 7.50 3.04 -19.84
CA ASP A 371 7.48 4.10 -18.82
C ASP A 371 8.02 3.54 -17.49
N CYS A 372 9.08 4.16 -16.98
CA CYS A 372 9.73 3.78 -15.73
C CYS A 372 9.27 4.67 -14.58
N TRP A 373 9.05 4.04 -13.42
CA TRP A 373 8.69 4.70 -12.17
C TRP A 373 9.66 4.24 -11.09
N ASP A 374 10.00 5.13 -10.16
CA ASP A 374 10.85 4.82 -9.01
C ASP A 374 10.23 5.37 -7.72
N LEU A 375 10.62 4.80 -6.59
CA LEU A 375 10.12 5.17 -5.27
C LEU A 375 11.25 5.69 -4.39
N HIS A 376 10.97 6.74 -3.61
CA HIS A 376 11.81 7.11 -2.47
C HIS A 376 11.22 6.51 -1.19
N VAL A 377 11.83 5.43 -0.73
CA VAL A 377 11.61 4.77 0.56
C VAL A 377 12.63 5.27 1.60
N PRO A 378 12.20 6.03 2.63
CA PRO A 378 13.08 6.50 3.69
C PRO A 378 13.74 5.36 4.48
N GLY A 379 14.99 5.56 4.89
CA GLY A 379 15.73 4.62 5.74
C GLY A 379 16.47 3.56 4.95
N SER A 380 15.77 2.52 4.46
CA SER A 380 16.43 1.38 3.81
C SER A 380 16.92 1.67 2.39
N ASN A 381 16.36 2.70 1.74
CA ASN A 381 16.55 3.00 0.33
C ASN A 381 16.23 1.81 -0.60
N THR A 382 15.31 0.93 -0.19
CA THR A 382 14.96 -0.28 -0.94
C THR A 382 13.45 -0.51 -0.96
N PHE A 383 12.98 -1.11 -2.05
CA PHE A 383 11.59 -1.54 -2.19
C PHE A 383 11.50 -2.87 -2.92
N ILE A 384 10.33 -3.49 -2.86
CA ILE A 384 10.06 -4.76 -3.54
C ILE A 384 9.16 -4.46 -4.73
N SER A 385 9.59 -4.86 -5.92
CA SER A 385 8.80 -4.80 -7.16
C SER A 385 8.86 -6.15 -7.85
N ASN A 386 7.70 -6.71 -8.20
CA ASN A 386 7.57 -8.04 -8.79
C ASN A 386 8.32 -9.14 -8.02
N GLY A 387 8.38 -9.00 -6.68
CA GLY A 387 9.08 -9.93 -5.80
C GLY A 387 10.58 -9.70 -5.66
N ILE A 388 11.18 -8.83 -6.47
CA ILE A 388 12.62 -8.55 -6.51
C ILE A 388 12.95 -7.37 -5.60
N VAL A 389 14.07 -7.46 -4.90
CA VAL A 389 14.58 -6.37 -4.04
C VAL A 389 15.32 -5.36 -4.90
N ASN A 390 14.76 -4.16 -4.99
CA ASN A 390 15.24 -3.04 -5.79
C ASN A 390 15.81 -1.95 -4.88
N HIS A 391 16.78 -1.19 -5.39
CA HIS A 391 17.31 -0.01 -4.71
C HIS A 391 16.65 1.25 -5.27
N ASN A 392 16.33 2.22 -4.40
CA ASN A 392 15.84 3.53 -4.81
C ASN A 392 16.90 4.32 -5.61
N CYS A 393 16.52 5.44 -6.19
CA CYS A 393 17.46 6.45 -6.66
C CYS A 393 18.56 6.79 -5.61
N ASP A 394 19.82 6.65 -6.03
CA ASP A 394 21.03 6.88 -5.23
C ASP A 394 21.15 8.36 -4.84
N GLU A 395 21.68 8.71 -3.66
CA GLU A 395 22.03 10.10 -3.29
C GLU A 395 22.91 10.76 -4.37
N LYS A 396 23.64 9.96 -5.16
CA LYS A 396 24.39 10.43 -6.32
C LYS A 396 23.58 11.12 -7.40
N PHE A 397 22.27 10.84 -7.51
CA PHE A 397 21.37 11.59 -8.40
C PHE A 397 21.37 13.07 -8.06
N LEU A 398 21.43 13.43 -6.77
CA LEU A 398 21.51 14.82 -6.36
C LEU A 398 22.79 15.50 -6.88
N TYR A 399 23.91 14.78 -7.00
CA TYR A 399 25.13 15.35 -7.59
C TYR A 399 24.98 15.66 -9.09
N VAL A 400 24.10 14.96 -9.80
CA VAL A 400 23.78 15.27 -11.21
C VAL A 400 23.04 16.60 -11.31
N LEU A 401 22.18 16.92 -10.34
CA LEU A 401 21.50 18.21 -10.26
C LEU A 401 22.48 19.37 -10.03
N LEU A 402 23.62 19.13 -9.37
CA LEU A 402 24.68 20.14 -9.20
C LEU A 402 25.29 20.56 -10.55
N THR A 403 25.65 19.59 -11.40
CA THR A 403 26.19 19.90 -12.73
C THR A 403 25.14 20.51 -13.64
N LEU A 404 23.89 20.02 -13.56
CA LEU A 404 22.79 20.54 -14.35
C LEU A 404 22.49 22.01 -14.02
N SER A 405 22.36 22.35 -12.74
CA SER A 405 22.08 23.73 -12.31
C SER A 405 23.19 24.73 -12.62
N GLN A 406 24.44 24.28 -12.73
CA GLN A 406 25.59 25.16 -12.96
C GLN A 406 25.99 25.26 -14.44
N GLU A 407 26.00 24.13 -15.15
CA GLU A 407 26.54 24.02 -16.50
C GLU A 407 25.44 23.77 -17.55
N GLN A 408 24.17 23.65 -17.15
CA GLN A 408 23.04 23.20 -17.99
C GLN A 408 23.34 21.88 -18.71
N ASN A 409 24.19 21.05 -18.09
CA ASN A 409 24.69 19.82 -18.67
C ASN A 409 24.66 18.69 -17.65
N ILE A 410 24.24 17.51 -18.11
CA ILE A 410 24.21 16.27 -17.35
C ILE A 410 25.44 15.45 -17.75
N LYS A 411 26.27 15.12 -16.75
CA LYS A 411 27.44 14.26 -16.97
C LYS A 411 27.04 12.79 -16.81
N THR A 412 26.70 12.15 -17.92
CA THR A 412 26.36 10.73 -17.96
C THR A 412 27.61 9.89 -18.23
N GLY A 413 28.19 9.28 -17.19
CA GLY A 413 29.22 8.23 -17.28
C GLY A 413 30.15 8.27 -18.50
N ARG A 414 29.93 7.34 -19.46
CA ARG A 414 30.75 7.16 -20.68
C ARG A 414 30.35 8.05 -21.87
N PHE A 415 29.26 8.80 -21.77
CA PHE A 415 28.74 9.62 -22.86
C PHE A 415 29.22 11.07 -22.74
N SER A 416 29.12 11.81 -23.85
CA SER A 416 29.30 13.26 -23.86
C SER A 416 28.28 13.93 -22.95
N MET A 417 28.64 15.11 -22.42
CA MET A 417 27.72 15.93 -21.64
C MET A 417 26.44 16.20 -22.43
N ILE A 418 25.29 15.98 -21.80
CA ILE A 418 23.97 16.19 -22.40
C ILE A 418 23.45 17.53 -21.91
N TYR A 419 23.19 18.46 -22.82
CA TYR A 419 22.54 19.72 -22.47
C TYR A 419 21.08 19.48 -22.08
N ALA A 420 20.65 20.09 -20.98
CA ALA A 420 19.26 20.06 -20.53
C ALA A 420 18.87 21.42 -19.89
N ASP A 421 17.66 21.89 -20.21
CA ASP A 421 17.10 23.15 -19.73
C ASP A 421 15.77 22.85 -19.03
N GLU A 422 15.86 22.62 -17.71
CA GLU A 422 14.80 22.02 -16.90
C GLU A 422 14.54 22.85 -15.64
N VAL A 423 13.30 22.81 -15.14
CA VAL A 423 12.92 23.39 -13.85
C VAL A 423 12.43 22.28 -12.92
N VAL A 424 13.16 22.07 -11.83
CA VAL A 424 12.78 21.08 -10.80
C VAL A 424 11.97 21.77 -9.70
N VAL A 425 10.73 21.35 -9.52
CA VAL A 425 9.86 21.81 -8.43
C VAL A 425 9.62 20.66 -7.46
N SER A 426 10.05 20.84 -6.21
CA SER A 426 9.92 19.85 -5.15
C SER A 426 9.13 20.40 -3.98
N HIS A 427 8.37 19.56 -3.28
CA HIS A 427 7.69 19.91 -2.03
C HIS A 427 8.17 19.00 -0.90
N THR A 428 8.28 19.54 0.31
CA THR A 428 8.66 18.79 1.52
C THR A 428 8.04 19.48 2.74
N ASN A 429 8.00 18.77 3.87
CA ASN A 429 7.64 19.40 5.13
C ASN A 429 8.86 20.14 5.71
N GLU A 430 8.60 21.08 6.63
CA GLU A 430 9.69 21.90 7.17
C GLU A 430 10.70 21.08 7.98
N HIS A 431 10.27 20.05 8.70
CA HIS A 431 11.16 19.20 9.50
C HIS A 431 12.17 18.45 8.64
N GLU A 432 11.72 17.83 7.55
CA GLU A 432 12.58 17.19 6.55
C GLU A 432 13.49 18.21 5.87
N TYR A 433 12.99 19.39 5.53
CA TYR A 433 13.82 20.46 4.98
C TYR A 433 14.92 20.89 5.95
N GLN A 434 14.62 21.09 7.24
CA GLN A 434 15.63 21.42 8.25
C GLN A 434 16.65 20.29 8.42
N SER A 435 16.20 19.03 8.35
CA SER A 435 17.08 17.87 8.39
C SER A 435 18.01 17.82 7.16
N PHE A 436 17.50 18.16 5.98
CA PHE A 436 18.26 18.28 4.73
C PHE A 436 19.27 19.43 4.80
N VAL A 437 18.87 20.60 5.29
CA VAL A 437 19.76 21.76 5.47
C VAL A 437 20.84 21.48 6.51
N GLY A 438 20.53 20.74 7.57
CA GLY A 438 21.50 20.33 8.60
C GLY A 438 22.55 19.31 8.11
N ASN A 439 22.32 18.66 6.96
CA ASN A 439 23.23 17.67 6.42
C ASN A 439 24.37 18.32 5.60
N LYS A 440 25.60 18.29 6.13
CA LYS A 440 26.81 18.81 5.47
C LYS A 440 27.06 18.25 4.07
N LYS A 441 26.62 17.02 3.77
CA LYS A 441 26.78 16.44 2.42
C LYS A 441 25.93 17.15 1.36
N SER A 442 24.86 17.82 1.79
CA SER A 442 23.90 18.49 0.91
C SER A 442 24.17 19.99 0.75
N GLU A 443 25.22 20.52 1.39
CA GLU A 443 25.56 21.95 1.40
C GLU A 443 25.64 22.55 -0.01
N ALA A 444 26.28 21.83 -0.96
CA ALA A 444 26.39 22.29 -2.34
C ALA A 444 25.02 22.46 -3.04
N LEU A 445 24.00 21.69 -2.65
CA LEU A 445 22.66 21.79 -3.22
C LEU A 445 21.86 22.95 -2.62
N GLN A 446 22.11 23.28 -1.35
CA GLN A 446 21.39 24.33 -0.64
C GLN A 446 21.53 25.68 -1.35
N ASP A 447 22.74 26.03 -1.79
CA ASP A 447 23.01 27.28 -2.52
C ASP A 447 22.30 27.38 -3.88
N ARG A 448 21.77 26.26 -4.39
CA ARG A 448 21.13 26.14 -5.72
C ARG A 448 19.62 25.93 -5.62
N ILE A 449 19.06 25.91 -4.41
CA ILE A 449 17.62 25.73 -4.18
C ILE A 449 17.00 27.08 -3.84
N ILE A 450 15.93 27.42 -4.56
CA ILE A 450 15.08 28.55 -4.20
C ILE A 450 13.97 28.05 -3.27
N LEU A 451 14.05 28.43 -2.00
CA LEU A 451 13.03 28.07 -1.02
C LEU A 451 11.78 28.94 -1.20
N ALA A 452 10.70 28.33 -1.67
CA ALA A 452 9.36 28.92 -1.60
C ALA A 452 8.62 28.36 -0.38
N LYS A 453 8.37 29.20 0.62
CA LYS A 453 7.58 28.82 1.80
C LYS A 453 6.09 28.88 1.48
N VAL A 454 5.36 27.81 1.79
CA VAL A 454 3.90 27.72 1.58
C VAL A 454 3.23 27.61 2.96
N PRO A 455 2.75 28.73 3.54
CA PRO A 455 2.08 28.71 4.83
C PRO A 455 0.66 28.12 4.70
N TYR A 456 0.09 27.74 5.84
CA TYR A 456 -1.34 27.46 5.95
C TYR A 456 -2.18 28.70 5.60
N ASN A 457 -3.46 28.46 5.24
CA ASN A 457 -4.42 29.53 5.02
C ASN A 457 -4.60 30.38 6.28
N LEU A 458 -4.55 31.70 6.08
CA LEU A 458 -4.75 32.72 7.10
C LEU A 458 -6.12 33.42 7.00
N ARG A 459 -6.94 33.02 6.02
CA ARG A 459 -8.31 33.48 5.82
C ARG A 459 -9.26 32.34 6.15
N VAL A 460 -10.25 32.61 7.00
CA VAL A 460 -11.22 31.58 7.42
C VAL A 460 -12.06 31.13 6.23
N SER A 461 -12.45 32.07 5.36
CA SER A 461 -13.20 31.77 4.14
C SER A 461 -12.48 30.78 3.20
N ASP A 462 -11.15 30.86 3.09
CA ASP A 462 -10.36 29.92 2.28
C ASP A 462 -10.13 28.58 3.00
N GLU A 463 -9.99 28.59 4.33
CA GLU A 463 -9.91 27.38 5.15
C GLU A 463 -11.20 26.54 5.07
N VAL A 464 -12.37 27.18 5.09
CA VAL A 464 -13.68 26.50 4.96
C VAL A 464 -13.76 25.72 3.64
N LYS A 465 -13.23 26.27 2.53
CA LYS A 465 -13.20 25.57 1.23
C LYS A 465 -12.38 24.28 1.30
N ILE A 466 -11.31 24.25 2.09
CA ILE A 466 -10.52 23.03 2.34
C ILE A 466 -11.38 22.01 3.09
N TYR A 467 -12.08 22.43 4.15
CA TYR A 467 -12.92 21.53 4.93
C TYR A 467 -14.05 20.94 4.10
N GLU A 468 -14.73 21.75 3.30
CA GLU A 468 -15.78 21.28 2.38
C GLU A 468 -15.22 20.27 1.36
N LYS A 469 -14.04 20.53 0.80
CA LYS A 469 -13.36 19.60 -0.12
C LYS A 469 -13.04 18.27 0.56
N LEU A 470 -12.46 18.30 1.76
CA LEU A 470 -12.07 17.10 2.49
C LEU A 470 -13.29 16.29 2.97
N LEU A 471 -14.36 16.97 3.41
CA LEU A 471 -15.59 16.32 3.82
C LEU A 471 -16.29 15.64 2.64
N LYS A 472 -16.30 16.26 1.45
CA LYS A 472 -16.81 15.63 0.22
C LYS A 472 -16.06 14.36 -0.18
N GLN A 473 -14.78 14.27 0.18
CA GLN A 473 -13.94 13.10 -0.08
C GLN A 473 -14.05 12.03 1.02
N SER A 474 -14.56 12.40 2.20
CA SER A 474 -14.76 11.49 3.33
C SER A 474 -16.03 10.65 3.16
N SER A 475 -16.05 9.46 3.76
CA SER A 475 -17.18 8.51 3.72
C SER A 475 -18.43 8.97 4.51
N LEU A 476 -18.45 10.21 5.01
CA LEU A 476 -19.57 10.78 5.77
C LEU A 476 -20.76 11.13 4.85
N LYS A 477 -21.54 10.12 4.49
CA LYS A 477 -22.83 10.31 3.79
C LYS A 477 -23.95 10.54 4.81
N ASN A 478 -24.83 11.50 4.53
CA ASN A 478 -26.04 11.83 5.32
C ASN A 478 -25.83 12.53 6.68
N VAL A 479 -24.75 13.30 6.85
CA VAL A 479 -24.57 14.14 8.04
C VAL A 479 -24.95 15.59 7.74
N HIS A 480 -25.89 16.15 8.49
CA HIS A 480 -26.23 17.56 8.41
C HIS A 480 -25.21 18.41 9.18
N ILE A 481 -24.47 19.25 8.47
CA ILE A 481 -23.57 20.23 9.09
C ILE A 481 -24.35 21.52 9.28
N ALA A 482 -24.59 21.92 10.53
CA ALA A 482 -25.32 23.14 10.82
C ALA A 482 -24.56 24.37 10.28
N PRO A 483 -25.27 25.45 9.90
CA PRO A 483 -24.63 26.70 9.46
C PRO A 483 -23.56 27.19 10.44
N TYR A 484 -22.53 27.84 9.90
CA TYR A 484 -21.37 28.35 10.64
C TYR A 484 -20.46 27.31 11.32
N THR A 485 -20.79 26.00 11.30
CA THR A 485 -19.97 24.97 11.98
C THR A 485 -18.53 24.94 11.45
N LEU A 486 -18.36 24.85 10.13
CA LEU A 486 -17.03 24.86 9.50
C LEU A 486 -16.32 26.21 9.68
N TYR A 487 -17.08 27.30 9.65
CA TYR A 487 -16.55 28.66 9.82
C TYR A 487 -15.97 28.86 11.23
N ILE A 488 -16.68 28.45 12.27
CA ILE A 488 -16.23 28.53 13.66
C ILE A 488 -15.02 27.61 13.91
N ALA A 489 -15.03 26.40 13.34
CA ALA A 489 -13.86 25.51 13.37
C ALA A 489 -12.66 26.14 12.65
N GLY A 490 -12.89 26.81 11.53
CA GLY A 490 -11.89 27.54 10.77
C GLY A 490 -11.33 28.75 11.51
N ILE A 491 -12.16 29.50 12.25
CA ILE A 491 -11.68 30.58 13.14
C ILE A 491 -10.67 30.02 14.12
N PHE A 492 -11.02 28.94 14.84
CA PHE A 492 -10.09 28.32 15.77
C PHE A 492 -8.76 27.94 15.09
N ALA A 493 -8.81 27.24 13.95
CA ALA A 493 -7.62 26.81 13.24
C ALA A 493 -6.75 27.99 12.79
N VAL A 494 -7.35 29.04 12.23
CA VAL A 494 -6.63 30.24 11.77
C VAL A 494 -6.04 31.02 12.95
N LEU A 495 -6.75 31.15 14.09
CA LEU A 495 -6.19 31.77 15.30
C LEU A 495 -4.91 31.08 15.77
N THR A 496 -4.83 29.75 15.64
CA THR A 496 -3.62 28.99 16.00
C THR A 496 -2.41 29.29 15.11
N ARG A 497 -2.64 29.86 13.91
CA ARG A 497 -1.63 30.12 12.87
C ARG A 497 -1.16 31.57 12.84
N LEU A 498 -1.90 32.47 13.47
CA LEU A 498 -1.61 33.91 13.48
C LEU A 498 -0.60 34.29 14.57
N GLU A 499 0.31 35.19 14.21
CA GLU A 499 1.24 35.84 15.12
C GLU A 499 0.62 37.11 15.71
N PRO A 500 0.84 37.40 17.01
CA PRO A 500 0.38 38.64 17.62
C PRO A 500 1.09 39.84 17.01
N SER A 501 0.36 40.91 16.72
CA SER A 501 0.93 42.18 16.23
C SER A 501 1.35 43.08 17.40
N LYS A 502 2.37 43.90 17.17
CA LYS A 502 2.83 44.95 18.10
C LYS A 502 1.98 46.22 18.01
N LYS A 503 1.08 46.34 17.02
CA LYS A 503 0.21 47.51 16.88
C LYS A 503 -0.79 47.60 18.03
N ALA A 504 -0.85 48.78 18.65
CA ALA A 504 -1.78 49.04 19.75
C ALA A 504 -3.23 48.82 19.30
N GLY A 505 -4.01 48.07 20.09
CA GLY A 505 -5.42 47.78 19.80
C GLY A 505 -5.68 46.68 18.75
N MET A 506 -4.63 46.04 18.20
CA MET A 506 -4.75 44.93 17.26
C MET A 506 -4.75 43.58 17.99
N SER A 507 -5.94 43.02 18.26
CA SER A 507 -6.04 41.64 18.77
C SER A 507 -5.91 40.62 17.63
N ILE A 508 -5.57 39.37 17.97
CA ILE A 508 -5.47 38.27 16.99
C ILE A 508 -6.82 38.07 16.27
N MET A 509 -7.95 38.18 17.00
CA MET A 509 -9.29 38.12 16.41
C MET A 509 -9.55 39.28 15.42
N LYS A 510 -9.15 40.52 15.75
CA LYS A 510 -9.26 41.65 14.82
C LYS A 510 -8.40 41.41 13.57
N LYS A 511 -7.18 40.90 13.75
CA LYS A 511 -6.26 40.55 12.65
C LYS A 511 -6.87 39.48 11.74
N LEU A 512 -7.45 38.43 12.31
CA LEU A 512 -8.15 37.37 11.57
C LEU A 512 -9.29 37.92 10.71
N LYS A 513 -10.16 38.76 11.29
CA LYS A 513 -11.28 39.37 10.56
C LYS A 513 -10.80 40.29 9.43
N LEU A 514 -9.75 41.06 9.69
CA LEU A 514 -9.13 41.94 8.70
C LEU A 514 -8.55 41.13 7.54
N TYR A 515 -7.85 40.04 7.82
CA TYR A 515 -7.34 39.12 6.79
C TYR A 515 -8.47 38.49 5.99
N ASP A 516 -9.58 38.12 6.62
CA ASP A 516 -10.77 37.59 5.95
C ASP A 516 -11.59 38.66 5.18
N GLY A 517 -11.07 39.88 5.06
CA GLY A 517 -11.63 40.95 4.22
C GLY A 517 -12.60 41.89 4.93
N GLN A 518 -12.75 41.80 6.25
CA GLN A 518 -13.64 42.68 7.02
C GLN A 518 -12.90 43.94 7.47
N ASP A 519 -13.44 45.13 7.18
CA ASP A 519 -12.93 46.38 7.76
C ASP A 519 -13.28 46.47 9.24
N MET A 520 -12.34 46.98 10.04
CA MET A 520 -12.51 47.23 11.47
C MET A 520 -12.60 48.74 11.73
N GLU A 521 -13.14 49.15 12.87
CA GLU A 521 -13.26 50.58 13.24
C GLU A 521 -11.91 51.30 13.17
N ASP A 522 -10.84 50.65 13.66
CA ASP A 522 -9.50 51.21 13.78
C ASP A 522 -8.57 50.84 12.61
N PHE A 523 -8.94 49.85 11.78
CA PHE A 523 -8.04 49.25 10.78
C PHE A 523 -8.77 48.91 9.47
N ARG A 524 -8.12 49.18 8.34
CA ARG A 524 -8.67 49.00 6.99
C ARG A 524 -7.88 47.97 6.21
N GLN A 525 -8.45 47.47 5.11
CA GLN A 525 -7.78 46.50 4.23
C GLN A 525 -6.37 46.92 3.75
N LYS A 526 -6.09 48.23 3.63
CA LYS A 526 -4.74 48.74 3.28
C LYS A 526 -3.67 48.38 4.32
N ASP A 527 -4.04 48.16 5.57
CA ASP A 527 -3.13 47.88 6.68
C ASP A 527 -2.70 46.39 6.72
N VAL A 528 -3.37 45.52 5.95
CA VAL A 528 -3.10 44.07 5.90
C VAL A 528 -1.67 43.79 5.45
N ARG A 529 -1.19 44.50 4.43
CA ARG A 529 0.15 44.29 3.89
C ARG A 529 1.23 44.56 4.94
N GLU A 530 1.07 45.61 5.73
CA GLU A 530 2.01 45.95 6.81
C GLU A 530 2.01 44.89 7.92
N LEU A 531 0.83 44.33 8.25
CA LEU A 531 0.70 43.25 9.23
C LEU A 531 1.31 41.93 8.77
N GLN A 532 1.26 41.66 7.46
CA GLN A 532 1.91 40.50 6.84
C GLN A 532 3.44 40.68 6.79
N GLU A 533 3.91 41.89 6.49
CA GLU A 533 5.33 42.23 6.50
C GLU A 533 5.93 42.25 7.93
N GLU A 534 5.12 42.51 8.96
CA GLU A 534 5.53 42.42 10.37
C GLU A 534 5.79 40.97 10.82
N ALA A 535 5.03 40.01 10.29
CA ALA A 535 5.03 38.63 10.74
C ALA A 535 6.19 37.82 10.14
N VAL A 536 6.80 36.93 10.93
CA VAL A 536 8.05 36.25 10.51
C VAL A 536 7.78 34.83 10.01
N ARG A 537 6.93 34.07 10.72
CA ARG A 537 6.60 32.67 10.44
C ARG A 537 5.10 32.41 10.50
N GLU A 538 4.29 33.45 10.31
CA GLU A 538 2.84 33.36 10.37
C GLU A 538 2.30 32.37 9.34
N GLY A 539 1.45 31.44 9.80
CA GLY A 539 0.94 30.33 8.99
C GLY A 539 1.89 29.14 8.80
N MET A 540 3.14 29.20 9.24
CA MET A 540 4.05 28.04 9.18
C MET A 540 3.78 27.02 10.29
N ASP A 541 3.21 27.48 11.39
CA ASP A 541 2.89 26.69 12.59
C ASP A 541 1.38 26.74 12.89
N GLY A 542 0.89 25.82 13.73
CA GLY A 542 -0.50 25.76 14.17
C GLY A 542 -1.24 24.48 13.75
N ILE A 543 -2.56 24.47 13.98
CA ILE A 543 -3.40 23.31 13.76
C ILE A 543 -3.62 23.05 12.26
N SER A 544 -3.37 21.81 11.83
CA SER A 544 -3.54 21.41 10.43
C SER A 544 -5.02 21.22 10.05
N PRO A 545 -5.39 21.41 8.77
CA PRO A 545 -6.75 21.15 8.30
C PRO A 545 -7.21 19.71 8.55
N ARG A 546 -6.29 18.74 8.41
CA ARG A 546 -6.56 17.32 8.66
C ARG A 546 -6.91 17.04 10.11
N TYR A 547 -6.25 17.70 11.06
CA TYR A 547 -6.59 17.56 12.47
C TYR A 547 -8.04 17.98 12.73
N VAL A 548 -8.46 19.14 12.20
CA VAL A 548 -9.83 19.64 12.38
C VAL A 548 -10.84 18.64 11.82
N ILE A 549 -10.65 18.18 10.58
CA ILE A 549 -11.56 17.20 9.96
C ILE A 549 -11.59 15.90 10.75
N ASN A 550 -10.45 15.35 11.17
CA ASN A 550 -10.41 14.12 11.97
C ASN A 550 -11.20 14.28 13.28
N ARG A 551 -11.14 15.45 13.93
CA ARG A 551 -11.93 15.73 15.14
C ARG A 551 -13.43 15.84 14.83
N LEU A 552 -13.81 16.51 13.76
CA LEU A 552 -15.22 16.57 13.35
C LEU A 552 -15.75 15.17 13.01
N SER A 553 -15.01 14.37 12.25
CA SER A 553 -15.36 12.99 11.91
C SER A 553 -15.50 12.09 13.13
N ASN A 554 -14.57 12.19 14.10
CA ASN A 554 -14.65 11.42 15.34
C ASN A 554 -15.87 11.79 16.18
N ALA A 555 -16.26 13.07 16.22
CA ALA A 555 -17.44 13.52 16.94
C ALA A 555 -18.72 12.87 16.38
N LEU A 556 -18.77 12.69 15.06
CA LEU A 556 -19.89 12.08 14.36
C LEU A 556 -19.99 10.56 14.64
N ILE A 557 -18.85 9.87 14.65
CA ILE A 557 -18.79 8.41 14.89
C ILE A 557 -19.17 8.08 16.34
N GLN A 558 -18.64 8.82 17.32
CA GLN A 558 -18.81 8.49 18.74
C GLN A 558 -20.26 8.62 19.23
N GLN A 559 -21.05 9.49 18.62
CA GLN A 559 -22.38 9.82 19.13
C GLN A 559 -23.53 9.26 18.29
N ASN A 560 -23.25 8.60 17.15
CA ASN A 560 -24.26 8.10 16.21
C ASN A 560 -25.29 9.19 15.82
N VAL A 561 -24.83 10.45 15.70
CA VAL A 561 -25.67 11.63 15.48
C VAL A 561 -25.71 11.94 13.99
N THR A 562 -26.89 12.31 13.50
CA THR A 562 -27.14 12.66 12.09
C THR A 562 -26.77 14.11 11.76
N PHE A 563 -26.28 14.90 12.71
CA PHE A 563 -25.91 16.29 12.55
C PHE A 563 -24.78 16.72 13.48
N ILE A 564 -24.10 17.82 13.12
CA ILE A 564 -23.07 18.47 13.95
C ILE A 564 -23.32 19.98 14.02
N THR A 565 -23.20 20.53 15.22
CA THR A 565 -23.36 21.98 15.48
C THR A 565 -22.01 22.67 15.72
N PRO A 566 -21.95 24.01 15.66
CA PRO A 566 -20.73 24.75 15.99
C PRO A 566 -20.21 24.47 17.41
N ILE A 567 -21.12 24.23 18.36
CA ILE A 567 -20.75 23.91 19.75
C ILE A 567 -20.15 22.50 19.85
N ASP A 568 -20.71 21.54 19.12
CA ASP A 568 -20.19 20.17 19.09
C ASP A 568 -18.82 20.11 18.41
N ALA A 569 -18.63 20.89 17.33
CA ALA A 569 -17.33 21.06 16.67
C ALA A 569 -16.27 21.60 17.64
N LEU A 570 -16.56 22.70 18.35
CA LEU A 570 -15.64 23.28 19.33
C LEU A 570 -15.37 22.33 20.51
N ARG A 571 -16.37 21.57 20.96
CA ARG A 571 -16.21 20.56 22.01
C ARG A 571 -15.27 19.45 21.55
N SER A 572 -15.48 18.91 20.34
CA SER A 572 -14.60 17.88 19.77
C SER A 572 -13.16 18.37 19.59
N LEU A 573 -12.99 19.61 19.13
CA LEU A 573 -11.66 20.23 19.03
C LEU A 573 -10.99 20.33 20.40
N ARG A 574 -11.70 20.80 21.42
CA ARG A 574 -11.20 20.89 22.79
C ARG A 574 -10.77 19.52 23.33
N ASP A 575 -11.66 18.53 23.25
CA ASP A 575 -11.42 17.19 23.79
C ASP A 575 -10.26 16.50 23.03
N GLY A 576 -10.06 16.88 21.77
CA GLY A 576 -8.96 16.42 20.94
C GLY A 576 -7.58 16.99 21.27
N LEU A 577 -7.49 18.10 22.00
CA LEU A 577 -6.21 18.68 22.40
C LEU A 577 -5.50 17.81 23.45
N ASP A 578 -6.27 17.05 24.24
CA ASP A 578 -5.75 16.19 25.32
C ASP A 578 -5.06 14.93 24.80
N GLN A 579 -5.36 14.54 23.56
CA GLN A 579 -4.88 13.32 22.94
C GLN A 579 -3.73 13.57 21.94
N HIS A 580 -3.32 14.82 21.74
CA HIS A 580 -2.32 15.16 20.72
C HIS A 580 -0.91 15.14 21.30
N THR A 581 -0.08 14.21 20.82
CA THR A 581 1.28 13.96 21.35
C THR A 581 2.26 15.11 21.12
N SER A 582 2.02 15.96 20.13
CA SER A 582 2.94 17.04 19.73
C SER A 582 2.63 18.42 20.30
N ILE A 583 1.54 18.60 21.08
CA ILE A 583 1.15 19.91 21.61
C ILE A 583 1.77 20.12 22.98
N THR A 584 2.54 21.20 23.15
CA THR A 584 3.11 21.57 24.44
C THR A 584 2.04 22.07 25.40
N ARG A 585 2.34 22.06 26.72
CA ARG A 585 1.40 22.54 27.74
C ARG A 585 1.01 24.02 27.51
N GLU A 586 1.97 24.85 27.11
CA GLU A 586 1.78 26.28 26.86
C GLU A 586 0.89 26.52 25.63
N GLU A 587 1.11 25.77 24.54
CA GLU A 587 0.25 25.82 23.36
C GLU A 587 -1.17 25.35 23.66
N ARG A 588 -1.32 24.31 24.50
CA ARG A 588 -2.63 23.83 24.93
C ARG A 588 -3.42 24.92 25.64
N GLU A 589 -2.81 25.63 26.59
CA GLU A 589 -3.46 26.75 27.27
C GLU A 589 -3.86 27.87 26.28
N ARG A 590 -2.98 28.19 25.34
CA ARG A 590 -3.27 29.17 24.27
C ARG A 590 -4.42 28.73 23.37
N TYR A 591 -4.44 27.48 22.93
CA TYR A 591 -5.49 26.94 22.06
C TYR A 591 -6.84 26.84 22.75
N LEU A 592 -6.87 26.53 24.06
CA LEU A 592 -8.10 26.58 24.85
C LEU A 592 -8.69 27.99 24.89
N ASN A 593 -7.85 29.03 25.01
CA ASN A 593 -8.30 30.42 24.93
C ASN A 593 -8.86 30.75 23.53
N PHE A 594 -8.25 30.25 22.44
CA PHE A 594 -8.79 30.45 21.09
C PHE A 594 -10.11 29.73 20.85
N ILE A 595 -10.33 28.56 21.45
CA ILE A 595 -11.65 27.90 21.44
C ILE A 595 -12.69 28.78 22.14
N HIS A 596 -12.32 29.43 23.25
CA HIS A 596 -13.20 30.36 23.95
C HIS A 596 -13.51 31.61 23.09
N GLU A 597 -12.51 32.18 22.41
CA GLU A 597 -12.72 33.31 21.50
C GLU A 597 -13.62 32.94 20.30
N ALA A 598 -13.38 31.78 19.68
CA ALA A 598 -14.22 31.28 18.59
C ALA A 598 -15.67 31.03 19.04
N ARG A 599 -15.87 30.54 20.27
CA ARG A 599 -17.21 30.42 20.87
C ARG A 599 -17.87 31.77 21.05
N ARG A 600 -17.15 32.76 21.57
CA ARG A 600 -17.68 34.11 21.80
C ARG A 600 -18.10 34.77 20.48
N GLU A 601 -17.32 34.56 19.42
CA GLU A 601 -17.68 35.00 18.07
C GLU A 601 -18.96 34.32 17.57
N TYR A 602 -19.09 33.00 17.79
CA TYR A 602 -20.33 32.29 17.47
C TYR A 602 -21.52 32.84 18.25
N ASP A 603 -21.38 33.12 19.54
CA ASP A 603 -22.47 33.68 20.36
C ASP A 603 -22.95 35.05 19.82
N GLU A 604 -22.03 35.88 19.30
CA GLU A 604 -22.38 37.15 18.64
C GLU A 604 -23.10 36.94 17.30
N ILE A 605 -22.61 36.01 16.46
CA ILE A 605 -23.24 35.66 15.18
C ILE A 605 -24.64 35.10 15.43
N ALA A 606 -24.77 34.14 16.34
CA ALA A 606 -26.03 33.53 16.71
C ALA A 606 -27.01 34.57 17.27
N ARG A 607 -26.55 35.49 18.13
CA ARG A 607 -27.39 36.59 18.64
C ARG A 607 -27.93 37.46 17.51
N LYS A 608 -27.08 37.84 16.54
CA LYS A 608 -27.48 38.64 15.37
C LYS A 608 -28.49 37.89 14.49
N GLU A 609 -28.24 36.62 14.21
CA GLU A 609 -29.14 35.78 13.41
C GLU A 609 -30.50 35.58 14.09
N VAL A 610 -30.51 35.33 15.40
CA VAL A 610 -31.74 35.24 16.20
C VAL A 610 -32.50 36.57 16.18
N GLN A 611 -31.81 37.70 16.40
CA GLN A 611 -32.42 39.02 16.29
C GLN A 611 -33.05 39.23 14.90
N ARG A 612 -32.32 38.95 13.81
CA ARG A 612 -32.83 39.03 12.43
C ARG A 612 -34.06 38.16 12.22
N ALA A 613 -34.06 36.92 12.73
CA ALA A 613 -35.18 36.00 12.61
C ALA A 613 -36.42 36.46 13.41
N PHE A 614 -36.23 37.16 14.53
CA PHE A 614 -37.32 37.78 15.30
C PHE A 614 -37.86 39.07 14.68
N VAL A 615 -37.13 39.72 13.76
CA VAL A 615 -37.64 40.88 13.03
C VAL A 615 -38.56 40.42 11.89
N TYR A 616 -39.77 39.95 12.23
CA TYR A 616 -40.86 39.72 11.27
C TYR A 616 -41.29 41.02 10.53
N SER A 617 -40.79 42.17 10.99
CA SER A 617 -41.04 43.50 10.45
C SER A 617 -39.78 44.17 9.88
N PHE A 618 -38.72 43.45 9.48
CA PHE A 618 -37.50 44.16 9.00
C PHE A 618 -37.84 44.98 7.75
N GLU A 619 -38.67 44.44 6.87
CA GLU A 619 -39.15 45.13 5.68
C GLU A 619 -40.05 46.34 6.03
N GLU A 620 -40.93 46.19 7.02
CA GLU A 620 -41.79 47.29 7.51
C GLU A 620 -41.01 48.36 8.28
N SER A 621 -40.03 47.97 9.11
CA SER A 621 -39.18 48.87 9.88
C SER A 621 -38.19 49.60 8.96
N ALA A 622 -37.63 48.92 7.96
CA ALA A 622 -36.81 49.54 6.93
C ALA A 622 -37.63 50.50 6.06
N ARG A 623 -38.88 50.14 5.69
CA ARG A 623 -39.82 51.07 5.03
C ARG A 623 -40.15 52.27 5.90
N THR A 624 -40.41 52.07 7.18
CA THR A 624 -40.71 53.16 8.12
C THR A 624 -39.51 54.08 8.28
N MET A 625 -38.30 53.52 8.38
CA MET A 625 -37.06 54.31 8.49
C MET A 625 -36.73 55.06 7.20
N LEU A 626 -36.98 54.44 6.03
CA LEU A 626 -36.88 55.09 4.72
C LEU A 626 -37.91 56.22 4.56
N ASN A 627 -39.17 55.99 4.91
CA ASN A 627 -40.22 57.01 4.87
C ASN A 627 -39.89 58.17 5.80
N ASN A 628 -39.47 57.89 7.04
CA ASN A 628 -39.02 58.94 7.96
C ASN A 628 -37.83 59.71 7.40
N TYR A 629 -36.89 59.05 6.70
CA TYR A 629 -35.79 59.73 6.03
C TYR A 629 -36.29 60.64 4.89
N LEU A 630 -37.20 60.15 4.04
CA LEU A 630 -37.82 60.92 2.97
C LEU A 630 -38.62 62.12 3.51
N ASP A 631 -39.41 61.93 4.57
CA ASP A 631 -40.17 63.00 5.24
C ASP A 631 -39.24 64.08 5.79
N ASN A 632 -38.10 63.69 6.39
CA ASN A 632 -37.11 64.65 6.86
C ASN A 632 -36.42 65.40 5.72
N VAL A 633 -36.19 64.74 4.58
CA VAL A 633 -35.62 65.38 3.38
C VAL A 633 -36.63 66.34 2.75
N GLU A 634 -37.91 65.95 2.63
CA GLU A 634 -38.99 66.82 2.15
C GLU A 634 -39.26 68.00 3.08
N ALA A 635 -39.12 67.85 4.39
CA ALA A 635 -39.25 68.94 5.35
C ALA A 635 -38.04 69.90 5.36
N TYR A 636 -36.91 69.49 4.78
CA TYR A 636 -35.68 70.29 4.68
C TYR A 636 -35.53 70.99 3.31
N CYS A 637 -36.31 70.58 2.29
CA CYS A 637 -36.47 71.25 0.99
C CYS A 637 -37.66 72.20 1.00
#